data_AF-A0A7V3L212-F1
#
_entry.id   AF-A0A7V3L212-F1
#
_cell.length_a   1.000
_cell.length_b   1.000
_cell.length_c   1.000
_cell.angle_alpha   90.00
_cell.angle_beta   90.00
_cell.angle_gamma   90.00
#
_symmetry.space_group_name_H-M   'P 1'
#
loop_
_entity.id
_entity.type
_entity.pdbx_description
1 polymer ?
#
loop_
_entity_poly.entity_id
_entity_poly.type
_entity_poly.pdbx_seq_one_letter_code
_entity_poly.pdbx_strand_id
1 'polypeptide(L)'
;MKQSSNAAKVIAYCVLGTLLCTPALAIVYVEDFETYTIGTLAGQQGWNKLGGTGRAEVYANNGPTLPGSKCVRVDNLSGTYITLRKSISDLVSDNKVLTIQYDVRNVTNGSSKHPTTFRFRVLDSSTGNPAIGNMHYDGGAGPGCQAWANTGTNNGWAPGGPSWTDTGWHTVAWRLNYATREFVSVTFDGTQYPQPGWFFAYSCNKANLLEIYLAGPDGNNDIWEIDNIVLTSHPIPAAVSIAEAKSLDDGAEVTVKGVVTGVFANADPPRFYIQQTDSAPCGIQVRSVGPQPFVNQKVSVTGTLSTDFETGERYILATAGYNVIGSGNIKPVAMNLRALGGGPIGQQQGVYGGQGTNNIGLLVKVCGKVTGKAADGSYAYISDGSAIEDGSGTPGIRVDFTAIEEVMRPECRVGDNVVVQGISSMYAFGGHSHRLVRVRSTIDFTNYSLKIFKVMVINFDPIVPSVGKRTHEALGWNDPWSHTIAYINDLKEVSGCWAQYQIVEWHDVNYFAHFTDGFQYSAQEFYDMWRSCGGSCNWHSGTADYYRIINDFGIAAKVAAGEIDEVFMFGPPFACAFWEAAMAGPSPYFINGGTYYVPSAKRNFAIMGFNYEREVGCMLEDFCHRAECIMSRVYRPPQWWFPTWPITNNWDRFRMYDKIKSGEAACGTCHYAPNSQSDYDWGNTTYVWSYCDDWLYNWPNLLGVKRWVNCSEWGNGDMRLHHLWWLKHIPRKPGVNADGKQNNWWKYFCDFNSYPESR
;
A
#
# COMPACT_ATOMS: atom_id res chain seq x y z
N MET A 1 -32.36 66.56 3.39
CA MET A 1 -31.86 67.73 4.14
C MET A 1 -31.19 67.26 5.41
N LYS A 2 -29.89 67.60 5.60
CA LYS A 2 -29.01 67.47 6.80
C LYS A 2 -28.80 66.05 7.35
N GLN A 3 -27.68 65.33 7.16
CA GLN A 3 -26.24 65.55 7.41
C GLN A 3 -25.81 65.61 8.89
N SER A 4 -24.82 64.73 9.21
CA SER A 4 -23.88 64.63 10.37
C SER A 4 -24.08 63.37 11.22
N SER A 5 -23.09 62.68 11.78
CA SER A 5 -21.67 62.40 11.49
C SER A 5 -21.19 61.43 12.59
N ASN A 6 -20.42 60.40 12.21
CA ASN A 6 -19.48 59.57 12.97
C ASN A 6 -19.28 59.84 14.48
N ALA A 7 -19.33 58.79 15.31
CA ALA A 7 -18.23 58.40 16.21
C ALA A 7 -18.47 57.01 16.84
N ALA A 8 -17.38 56.29 17.04
CA ALA A 8 -17.25 54.89 17.45
C ALA A 8 -17.52 54.61 18.95
N LYS A 9 -17.51 53.30 19.29
CA LYS A 9 -17.43 52.66 20.62
C LYS A 9 -18.80 52.52 21.34
N VAL A 10 -19.18 51.42 21.99
CA VAL A 10 -18.43 50.26 22.51
C VAL A 10 -19.45 49.15 22.90
N ILE A 11 -19.13 47.91 22.49
CA ILE A 11 -19.29 46.62 23.19
C ILE A 11 -20.62 46.36 23.92
N ALA A 12 -21.50 45.56 23.30
CA ALA A 12 -22.54 44.81 23.99
C ALA A 12 -22.13 43.33 24.07
N TYR A 13 -22.18 42.82 25.30
CA TYR A 13 -21.77 41.50 25.76
C TYR A 13 -22.42 40.33 24.99
N CYS A 14 -21.61 39.54 24.29
CA CYS A 14 -21.86 38.12 24.10
C CYS A 14 -20.84 37.35 24.94
N VAL A 15 -21.20 37.08 26.19
CA VAL A 15 -20.53 36.05 27.00
C VAL A 15 -20.96 34.70 26.43
N LEU A 16 -20.27 34.23 25.39
CA LEU A 16 -20.16 32.80 25.17
C LEU A 16 -19.20 32.32 26.27
N GLY A 17 -19.74 31.59 27.25
CA GLY A 17 -18.92 30.90 28.22
C GLY A 17 -18.07 29.87 27.51
N THR A 18 -16.83 30.24 27.16
CA THR A 18 -15.73 29.30 27.11
C THR A 18 -15.60 28.73 28.51
N LEU A 19 -16.22 27.57 28.77
CA LEU A 19 -15.73 26.68 29.81
C LEU A 19 -14.29 26.36 29.39
N LEU A 20 -13.34 27.10 29.96
CA LEU A 20 -11.97 26.64 30.08
C LEU A 20 -12.09 25.34 30.89
N CYS A 21 -12.06 24.20 30.20
CA CYS A 21 -11.77 22.92 30.83
C CYS A 21 -10.38 23.08 31.45
N THR A 22 -10.32 23.52 32.70
CA THR A 22 -9.14 23.30 33.54
C THR A 22 -8.88 21.80 33.49
N PRO A 23 -7.71 21.33 33.02
CA PRO A 23 -7.42 19.91 32.98
C PRO A 23 -7.59 19.39 34.41
N ALA A 24 -8.46 18.38 34.58
CA ALA A 24 -8.63 17.74 35.86
C ALA A 24 -7.24 17.21 36.28
N LEU A 25 -6.70 17.76 37.36
CA LEU A 25 -5.34 17.48 37.81
C LEU A 25 -5.18 15.97 38.06
N ALA A 26 -4.05 15.41 37.65
CA ALA A 26 -3.71 14.03 37.95
C ALA A 26 -3.64 13.84 39.47
N ILE A 27 -4.18 12.74 39.97
CA ILE A 27 -4.04 12.37 41.38
C ILE A 27 -2.79 11.48 41.49
N VAL A 28 -1.86 11.84 42.38
CA VAL A 28 -0.64 11.07 42.65
C VAL A 28 -0.66 10.61 44.11
N TYR A 29 -0.38 9.32 44.33
CA TYR A 29 -0.13 8.73 45.64
C TYR A 29 1.24 8.07 45.64
N VAL A 30 2.04 8.33 46.68
CA VAL A 30 3.40 7.80 46.84
C VAL A 30 3.51 7.05 48.16
N GLU A 31 4.15 5.90 48.13
CA GLU A 31 4.53 5.10 49.28
C GLU A 31 5.96 4.59 49.08
N ASP A 32 6.91 5.30 49.68
CA ASP A 32 8.37 5.10 49.55
C ASP A 32 9.02 4.49 50.81
N PHE A 33 8.22 4.21 51.84
CA PHE A 33 8.64 3.64 53.13
C PHE A 33 9.72 4.38 53.93
N GLU A 34 10.28 5.49 53.44
CA GLU A 34 11.41 6.18 54.07
C GLU A 34 11.07 6.77 55.44
N THR A 35 9.81 7.20 55.63
CA THR A 35 9.33 7.74 56.91
C THR A 35 8.93 6.67 57.93
N TYR A 36 9.01 5.38 57.58
CA TYR A 36 8.57 4.28 58.46
C TYR A 36 9.64 3.92 59.49
N THR A 37 9.22 3.36 60.61
CA THR A 37 10.13 2.81 61.63
C THR A 37 10.56 1.41 61.23
N ILE A 38 11.85 1.09 61.38
CA ILE A 38 12.37 -0.27 61.14
C ILE A 38 11.64 -1.27 62.05
N GLY A 39 11.21 -2.39 61.48
CA GLY A 39 10.42 -3.42 62.16
C GLY A 39 9.12 -3.75 61.45
N THR A 40 8.17 -4.37 62.13
CA THR A 40 6.91 -4.86 61.55
C THR A 40 6.14 -3.75 60.82
N LEU A 41 5.79 -3.97 59.54
CA LEU A 41 5.00 -3.01 58.74
C LEU A 41 3.56 -2.87 59.26
N ALA A 42 2.94 -3.97 59.67
CA ALA A 42 1.58 -3.95 60.20
C ALA A 42 1.48 -3.06 61.45
N GLY A 43 0.50 -2.15 61.45
CA GLY A 43 0.32 -1.13 62.48
C GLY A 43 0.97 0.23 62.14
N GLN A 44 1.80 0.31 61.10
CA GLN A 44 2.43 1.56 60.66
C GLN A 44 1.66 2.20 59.50
N GLN A 45 1.38 3.50 59.61
CA GLN A 45 0.83 4.34 58.52
C GLN A 45 -0.41 3.72 57.83
N GLY A 46 -1.25 2.98 58.57
CA GLY A 46 -2.48 2.38 58.06
C GLY A 46 -2.36 0.98 57.43
N TRP A 47 -1.17 0.38 57.38
CA TRP A 47 -1.00 -1.01 56.96
C TRP A 47 -1.49 -1.99 58.03
N ASN A 48 -2.33 -2.95 57.62
CA ASN A 48 -2.88 -3.98 58.48
C ASN A 48 -2.64 -5.37 57.90
N LYS A 49 -2.19 -6.31 58.72
CA LYS A 49 -2.10 -7.72 58.34
C LYS A 49 -3.49 -8.37 58.47
N LEU A 50 -3.98 -8.97 57.38
CA LEU A 50 -5.32 -9.56 57.32
C LEU A 50 -5.33 -11.09 57.39
N GLY A 51 -4.20 -11.74 57.09
CA GLY A 51 -4.13 -13.20 57.11
C GLY A 51 -2.74 -13.75 56.89
N GLY A 52 -2.61 -15.06 57.13
CA GLY A 52 -1.40 -15.85 56.90
C GLY A 52 -0.38 -15.80 58.05
N THR A 53 0.57 -16.75 58.06
CA THR A 53 1.61 -16.83 59.09
C THR A 53 2.87 -16.05 58.74
N GLY A 54 3.03 -15.59 57.50
CA GLY A 54 4.19 -14.82 57.04
C GLY A 54 4.38 -13.49 57.79
N ARG A 55 5.47 -12.79 57.48
CA ARG A 55 5.83 -11.49 58.07
C ARG A 55 6.15 -10.45 56.99
N ALA A 56 5.96 -9.18 57.33
CA ALA A 56 6.44 -8.06 56.53
C ALA A 56 7.11 -7.03 57.44
N GLU A 57 8.35 -6.72 57.12
CA GLU A 57 9.23 -5.88 57.94
C GLU A 57 9.80 -4.75 57.09
N VAL A 58 9.66 -3.52 57.57
CA VAL A 58 10.41 -2.37 57.08
C VAL A 58 11.85 -2.54 57.54
N TYR A 59 12.80 -2.52 56.61
CA TYR A 59 14.20 -2.72 56.93
C TYR A 59 15.10 -1.86 56.02
N ALA A 60 16.27 -1.45 56.54
CA ALA A 60 17.21 -0.58 55.84
C ALA A 60 18.29 -1.43 55.16
N ASN A 61 18.26 -1.55 53.83
CA ASN A 61 19.22 -2.37 53.08
C ASN A 61 19.45 -1.88 51.65
N ASN A 62 19.68 -0.58 51.50
CA ASN A 62 20.02 0.03 50.21
C ASN A 62 18.94 -0.27 49.16
N GLY A 63 17.77 0.37 49.30
CA GLY A 63 16.72 0.28 48.29
C GLY A 63 17.21 0.72 46.90
N PRO A 64 16.32 0.66 45.90
CA PRO A 64 16.69 0.69 44.48
C PRO A 64 17.40 1.98 44.03
N THR A 65 17.24 3.08 44.77
CA THR A 65 17.73 4.42 44.37
C THR A 65 18.97 4.89 45.15
N LEU A 66 19.11 4.59 46.45
CA LEU A 66 20.21 5.10 47.28
C LEU A 66 20.64 4.11 48.40
N PRO A 67 21.95 4.01 48.71
CA PRO A 67 22.42 3.29 49.89
C PRO A 67 21.82 3.85 51.19
N GLY A 68 21.32 2.96 52.05
CA GLY A 68 20.68 3.30 53.33
C GLY A 68 19.18 3.56 53.29
N SER A 69 18.55 3.55 52.11
CA SER A 69 17.10 3.69 51.95
C SER A 69 16.34 2.47 52.50
N LYS A 70 15.08 2.67 52.90
CA LYS A 70 14.24 1.64 53.54
C LYS A 70 13.29 1.03 52.51
N CYS A 71 13.12 -0.28 52.59
CA CYS A 71 12.08 -0.97 51.82
C CYS A 71 11.33 -1.97 52.70
N VAL A 72 10.31 -2.62 52.15
CA VAL A 72 9.55 -3.66 52.84
C VAL A 72 10.00 -5.03 52.37
N ARG A 73 10.48 -5.85 53.31
CA ARG A 73 10.74 -7.28 53.11
C ARG A 73 9.51 -8.09 53.51
N VAL A 74 8.99 -8.86 52.57
CA VAL A 74 7.82 -9.72 52.71
C VAL A 74 8.30 -11.17 52.65
N ASP A 75 7.97 -11.94 53.68
CA ASP A 75 8.46 -13.30 53.90
C ASP A 75 7.26 -14.20 54.22
N ASN A 76 7.09 -15.29 53.47
CA ASN A 76 5.94 -16.20 53.64
C ASN A 76 6.11 -17.21 54.79
N LEU A 77 7.29 -17.30 55.43
CA LEU A 77 7.63 -18.17 56.56
C LEU A 77 7.28 -19.66 56.33
N SER A 78 7.94 -20.29 55.34
CA SER A 78 7.81 -21.71 55.03
C SER A 78 6.37 -22.17 54.73
N GLY A 79 5.68 -21.36 53.93
CA GLY A 79 4.65 -21.82 53.00
C GLY A 79 3.18 -21.78 53.43
N THR A 80 2.75 -20.70 54.10
CA THR A 80 1.32 -20.36 54.08
C THR A 80 1.04 -19.24 53.09
N TYR A 81 1.00 -18.01 53.56
CA TYR A 81 0.88 -16.76 52.81
C TYR A 81 1.02 -15.59 53.79
N ILE A 82 1.02 -14.38 53.28
CA ILE A 82 0.74 -13.15 54.04
C ILE A 82 -0.11 -12.22 53.18
N THR A 83 -1.08 -11.56 53.80
CA THR A 83 -1.86 -10.48 53.18
C THR A 83 -1.77 -9.24 54.05
N LEU A 84 -1.29 -8.13 53.50
CA LEU A 84 -1.38 -6.80 54.12
C LEU A 84 -2.25 -5.89 53.28
N ARG A 85 -3.03 -5.02 53.92
CA ARG A 85 -3.80 -3.98 53.24
C ARG A 85 -3.71 -2.61 53.89
N LYS A 86 -3.84 -1.58 53.08
CA LYS A 86 -3.90 -0.17 53.51
C LYS A 86 -4.97 0.57 52.71
N SER A 87 -5.89 1.25 53.40
CA SER A 87 -6.88 2.11 52.76
C SER A 87 -6.22 3.38 52.25
N ILE A 88 -6.59 3.82 51.05
CA ILE A 88 -6.15 5.06 50.44
C ILE A 88 -7.36 5.84 49.91
N SER A 89 -7.17 7.10 49.52
CA SER A 89 -8.20 7.84 48.77
C SER A 89 -8.49 7.15 47.44
N ASP A 90 -9.74 7.14 47.00
CA ASP A 90 -10.10 6.59 45.69
C ASP A 90 -9.45 7.41 44.57
N LEU A 91 -8.55 6.75 43.83
CA LEU A 91 -7.76 7.41 42.80
C LEU A 91 -8.52 7.60 41.50
N VAL A 92 -9.57 6.81 41.24
CA VAL A 92 -10.24 6.79 39.93
C VAL A 92 -11.59 7.49 39.93
N SER A 93 -12.40 7.38 41.00
CA SER A 93 -13.71 8.04 41.14
C SER A 93 -14.63 7.89 39.89
N ASP A 94 -14.49 6.79 39.15
CA ASP A 94 -14.96 6.50 37.78
C ASP A 94 -14.21 7.20 36.60
N ASN A 95 -13.90 6.42 35.55
CA ASN A 95 -13.39 6.87 34.24
C ASN A 95 -12.00 7.53 34.17
N LYS A 96 -11.02 7.00 34.91
CA LYS A 96 -9.60 7.40 34.82
C LYS A 96 -8.70 6.26 34.34
N VAL A 97 -7.53 6.62 33.84
CA VAL A 97 -6.42 5.67 33.65
C VAL A 97 -5.57 5.68 34.91
N LEU A 98 -5.42 4.52 35.54
CA LEU A 98 -4.56 4.32 36.71
C LEU A 98 -3.27 3.64 36.27
N THR A 99 -2.14 4.24 36.62
CA THR A 99 -0.82 3.61 36.56
C THR A 99 -0.40 3.21 37.96
N ILE A 100 -0.02 1.94 38.13
CA ILE A 100 0.47 1.35 39.38
C ILE A 100 1.94 0.99 39.17
N GLN A 101 2.87 1.80 39.70
CA GLN A 101 4.30 1.55 39.64
C GLN A 101 4.85 1.16 41.00
N TYR A 102 5.84 0.27 41.02
CA TYR A 102 6.63 -0.07 42.20
C TYR A 102 7.95 -0.71 41.79
N ASP A 103 8.94 -0.63 42.68
CA ASP A 103 10.20 -1.36 42.56
C ASP A 103 10.10 -2.67 43.34
N VAL A 104 10.62 -3.75 42.79
CA VAL A 104 10.51 -5.08 43.38
C VAL A 104 11.77 -5.93 43.12
N ARG A 105 12.11 -6.82 44.06
CA ARG A 105 13.09 -7.88 43.84
C ARG A 105 12.73 -9.19 44.53
N ASN A 106 13.12 -10.30 43.92
CA ASN A 106 13.05 -11.63 44.51
C ASN A 106 14.38 -11.95 45.19
N VAL A 107 14.37 -12.18 46.50
CA VAL A 107 15.59 -12.38 47.30
C VAL A 107 16.00 -13.86 47.38
N THR A 108 15.04 -14.77 47.36
CA THR A 108 15.27 -16.22 47.58
C THR A 108 15.44 -17.02 46.29
N ASN A 109 15.13 -16.44 45.13
CA ASN A 109 15.29 -16.99 43.77
C ASN A 109 14.88 -18.47 43.61
N GLY A 110 13.59 -18.69 43.34
CA GLY A 110 13.04 -19.92 42.73
C GLY A 110 12.92 -21.14 43.64
N SER A 111 11.68 -21.61 43.82
CA SER A 111 11.41 -22.97 44.28
C SER A 111 11.12 -23.89 43.08
N SER A 112 11.69 -25.10 43.09
CA SER A 112 11.59 -26.04 41.97
C SER A 112 10.32 -26.91 41.98
N LYS A 113 9.36 -26.67 42.89
CA LYS A 113 8.24 -27.61 43.14
C LYS A 113 6.83 -27.03 42.98
N HIS A 114 6.54 -25.78 43.39
CA HIS A 114 5.27 -25.09 43.06
C HIS A 114 5.47 -23.57 42.98
N PRO A 115 4.70 -22.86 42.14
CA PRO A 115 4.91 -21.44 41.89
C PRO A 115 4.55 -20.57 43.11
N THR A 116 5.48 -19.74 43.53
CA THR A 116 5.25 -18.67 44.50
C THR A 116 4.61 -17.48 43.82
N THR A 117 3.57 -16.91 44.43
CA THR A 117 2.85 -15.76 43.89
C THR A 117 3.03 -14.56 44.78
N PHE A 118 3.75 -13.55 44.28
CA PHE A 118 3.78 -12.21 44.85
C PHE A 118 2.75 -11.31 44.14
N ARG A 119 2.05 -10.45 44.87
CA ARG A 119 1.10 -9.50 44.29
C ARG A 119 1.21 -8.17 45.01
N PHE A 120 1.36 -7.11 44.24
CA PHE A 120 1.01 -5.77 44.66
C PHE A 120 -0.23 -5.35 43.88
N ARG A 121 -1.33 -4.98 44.56
CA ARG A 121 -2.62 -4.71 43.90
C ARG A 121 -3.29 -3.46 44.44
N VAL A 122 -4.07 -2.82 43.59
CA VAL A 122 -5.07 -1.82 43.98
C VAL A 122 -6.46 -2.44 43.82
N LEU A 123 -7.24 -2.42 44.90
CA LEU A 123 -8.54 -3.05 45.03
C LEU A 123 -9.64 -1.99 45.13
N ASP A 124 -10.84 -2.41 44.77
CA ASP A 124 -12.08 -1.74 45.13
C ASP A 124 -12.51 -2.22 46.52
N SER A 125 -12.51 -1.33 47.51
CA SER A 125 -12.86 -1.67 48.89
C SER A 125 -14.31 -2.15 49.06
N SER A 126 -15.20 -1.86 48.11
CA SER A 126 -16.61 -2.26 48.17
C SER A 126 -16.84 -3.70 47.73
N THR A 127 -16.07 -4.18 46.75
CA THR A 127 -16.18 -5.55 46.24
C THR A 127 -15.09 -6.48 46.79
N GLY A 128 -13.99 -5.90 47.30
CA GLY A 128 -12.80 -6.65 47.70
C GLY A 128 -12.00 -7.19 46.51
N ASN A 129 -12.34 -6.79 45.28
CA ASN A 129 -11.71 -7.29 44.06
C ASN A 129 -10.73 -6.25 43.48
N PRO A 130 -9.58 -6.69 42.93
CA PRO A 130 -8.72 -5.87 42.08
C PRO A 130 -9.21 -5.85 40.63
N ALA A 131 -8.74 -4.90 39.82
CA ALA A 131 -9.00 -4.91 38.36
C ALA A 131 -8.43 -6.15 37.66
N ILE A 132 -7.22 -6.55 38.05
CA ILE A 132 -6.52 -7.73 37.56
C ILE A 132 -6.09 -8.59 38.75
N GLY A 133 -6.13 -9.92 38.58
CA GLY A 133 -5.96 -10.84 39.70
C GLY A 133 -4.53 -10.98 40.21
N ASN A 134 -3.53 -10.87 39.31
CA ASN A 134 -2.11 -10.98 39.63
C ASN A 134 -1.35 -9.85 38.94
N MET A 135 -0.25 -9.43 39.55
CA MET A 135 0.65 -8.38 39.04
C MET A 135 2.12 -8.82 39.15
N HIS A 136 2.34 -10.11 39.43
CA HIS A 136 3.65 -10.76 39.51
C HIS A 136 3.45 -12.26 39.73
N TYR A 137 4.35 -13.09 39.22
CA TYR A 137 4.24 -14.54 39.37
C TYR A 137 5.61 -15.21 39.25
N ASP A 138 6.00 -16.08 40.18
CA ASP A 138 7.25 -16.84 40.13
C ASP A 138 6.97 -18.34 40.04
N GLY A 139 7.13 -18.91 38.84
CA GLY A 139 6.74 -20.28 38.58
C GLY A 139 7.76 -21.04 37.77
N GLY A 140 8.73 -21.67 38.44
CA GLY A 140 9.57 -22.78 37.96
C GLY A 140 10.50 -22.51 36.75
N ALA A 141 10.25 -21.46 35.98
CA ALA A 141 11.06 -20.96 34.86
C ALA A 141 11.55 -19.51 35.09
N GLY A 142 11.39 -19.00 36.31
CA GLY A 142 11.73 -17.64 36.76
C GLY A 142 10.49 -16.75 37.01
N PRO A 143 10.60 -15.69 37.82
CA PRO A 143 9.56 -14.70 38.02
C PRO A 143 9.22 -13.97 36.72
N GLY A 144 7.95 -13.93 36.33
CA GLY A 144 7.42 -13.21 35.17
C GLY A 144 6.27 -12.29 35.55
N CYS A 145 6.20 -11.12 34.91
CA CYS A 145 5.15 -10.14 35.17
C CYS A 145 3.85 -10.52 34.45
N GLN A 146 3.08 -11.47 34.99
CA GLN A 146 1.82 -11.94 34.41
C GLN A 146 0.60 -11.42 35.19
N ALA A 147 -0.52 -11.25 34.47
CA ALA A 147 -1.79 -10.86 35.07
C ALA A 147 -2.90 -11.87 34.76
N TRP A 148 -3.74 -12.16 35.76
CA TRP A 148 -5.02 -12.80 35.54
C TRP A 148 -6.04 -11.75 35.11
N ALA A 149 -6.42 -11.78 33.83
CA ALA A 149 -7.22 -10.78 33.13
C ALA A 149 -8.31 -11.46 32.27
N ASN A 150 -9.18 -10.69 31.63
CA ASN A 150 -10.27 -11.21 30.79
C ASN A 150 -10.00 -10.94 29.29
N THR A 151 -10.26 -11.89 28.39
CA THR A 151 -10.06 -11.72 26.94
C THR A 151 -11.28 -11.11 26.21
N GLY A 152 -12.24 -10.58 26.96
CA GLY A 152 -13.58 -10.21 26.51
C GLY A 152 -14.61 -11.34 26.58
N THR A 153 -14.16 -12.60 26.72
CA THR A 153 -15.06 -13.78 26.80
C THR A 153 -14.79 -14.63 28.03
N ASN A 154 -13.53 -14.87 28.37
CA ASN A 154 -13.12 -15.72 29.49
C ASN A 154 -11.95 -15.08 30.26
N ASN A 155 -11.81 -15.45 31.53
CA ASN A 155 -10.64 -15.11 32.31
C ASN A 155 -9.46 -16.04 31.96
N GLY A 156 -8.25 -15.50 31.91
CA GLY A 156 -7.03 -16.21 31.59
C GLY A 156 -5.77 -15.44 32.01
N TRP A 157 -4.61 -16.06 31.78
CA TRP A 157 -3.32 -15.43 32.02
C TRP A 157 -2.91 -14.58 30.83
N ALA A 158 -2.93 -13.26 31.01
CA ALA A 158 -2.37 -12.33 30.05
C ALA A 158 -0.85 -12.49 29.99
N PRO A 159 -0.24 -12.50 28.79
CA PRO A 159 1.20 -12.39 28.67
C PRO A 159 1.63 -11.06 29.32
N GLY A 160 2.88 -10.92 29.75
CA GLY A 160 3.34 -9.63 30.25
C GLY A 160 4.83 -9.45 30.11
N GLY A 161 5.47 -8.79 31.07
CA GLY A 161 6.92 -8.56 31.06
C GLY A 161 7.73 -9.87 31.06
N PRO A 162 9.04 -9.78 30.77
CA PRO A 162 9.90 -10.96 30.64
C PRO A 162 9.99 -11.68 31.98
N SER A 163 10.41 -12.95 31.95
CA SER A 163 10.90 -13.57 33.17
C SER A 163 12.31 -13.08 33.48
N TRP A 164 12.63 -12.87 34.76
CA TRP A 164 14.01 -12.61 35.21
C TRP A 164 14.44 -13.69 36.20
N THR A 165 15.73 -13.79 36.50
CA THR A 165 16.28 -14.81 37.41
C THR A 165 17.35 -14.26 38.33
N ASP A 166 17.65 -12.97 38.23
CA ASP A 166 18.55 -12.28 39.15
C ASP A 166 17.81 -11.80 40.41
N THR A 167 18.59 -11.34 41.39
CA THR A 167 18.11 -10.85 42.69
C THR A 167 18.17 -9.32 42.79
N GLY A 168 18.35 -8.65 41.65
CA GLY A 168 18.39 -7.21 41.52
C GLY A 168 17.01 -6.57 41.63
N TRP A 169 17.01 -5.24 41.79
CA TRP A 169 15.80 -4.43 41.76
C TRP A 169 15.32 -4.24 40.33
N HIS A 170 14.01 -4.38 40.13
CA HIS A 170 13.33 -4.10 38.88
C HIS A 170 12.16 -3.14 39.11
N THR A 171 11.93 -2.24 38.16
CA THR A 171 10.79 -1.33 38.19
C THR A 171 9.67 -1.89 37.33
N VAL A 172 8.49 -2.05 37.93
CA VAL A 172 7.30 -2.55 37.23
C VAL A 172 6.18 -1.53 37.29
N ALA A 173 5.56 -1.22 36.15
CA ALA A 173 4.40 -0.34 36.08
C ALA A 173 3.24 -0.96 35.29
N TRP A 174 2.03 -0.92 35.87
CA TRP A 174 0.82 -1.49 35.29
C TRP A 174 -0.15 -0.38 34.94
N ARG A 175 -0.66 -0.37 33.71
CA ARG A 175 -1.60 0.66 33.24
C ARG A 175 -2.99 0.08 33.02
N LEU A 176 -3.98 0.65 33.70
CA LEU A 176 -5.36 0.17 33.77
C LEU A 176 -6.33 1.28 33.37
N ASN A 177 -7.24 1.03 32.43
CA ASN A 177 -8.26 1.99 32.03
C ASN A 177 -9.61 1.65 32.67
N TYR A 178 -10.02 2.42 33.69
CA TYR A 178 -11.27 2.17 34.41
C TYR A 178 -12.52 2.51 33.61
N ALA A 179 -12.44 3.31 32.54
CA ALA A 179 -13.60 3.57 31.68
C ALA A 179 -13.85 2.45 30.68
N THR A 180 -12.80 2.04 29.95
CA THR A 180 -12.93 0.99 28.93
C THR A 180 -12.82 -0.42 29.50
N ARG A 181 -12.46 -0.53 30.80
CA ARG A 181 -12.12 -1.79 31.49
C ARG A 181 -10.93 -2.51 30.88
N GLU A 182 -10.12 -1.80 30.10
CA GLU A 182 -8.98 -2.37 29.41
C GLU A 182 -7.77 -2.46 30.35
N PHE A 183 -7.11 -3.61 30.36
CA PHE A 183 -5.75 -3.73 30.85
C PHE A 183 -4.83 -3.28 29.71
N VAL A 184 -4.18 -2.12 29.87
CA VAL A 184 -3.56 -1.40 28.74
C VAL A 184 -2.15 -1.92 28.45
N SER A 185 -1.30 -2.00 29.48
CA SER A 185 0.09 -2.40 29.32
C SER A 185 0.75 -2.75 30.66
N VAL A 186 1.83 -3.53 30.59
CA VAL A 186 2.85 -3.66 31.65
C VAL A 186 4.12 -2.98 31.16
N THR A 187 4.82 -2.25 32.01
CA THR A 187 6.18 -1.76 31.74
C THR A 187 7.11 -2.44 32.73
N PHE A 188 8.19 -3.04 32.24
CA PHE A 188 9.22 -3.69 33.04
C PHE A 188 10.57 -3.09 32.65
N ASP A 189 11.28 -2.50 33.61
CA ASP A 189 12.57 -1.80 33.42
C ASP A 189 12.57 -0.85 32.21
N GLY A 190 11.52 -0.01 32.13
CA GLY A 190 11.34 0.98 31.06
C GLY A 190 10.83 0.41 29.73
N THR A 191 10.79 -0.92 29.55
CA THR A 191 10.25 -1.56 28.34
C THR A 191 8.76 -1.84 28.50
N GLN A 192 7.94 -1.34 27.57
CA GLN A 192 6.48 -1.51 27.61
C GLN A 192 6.02 -2.73 26.80
N TYR A 193 5.09 -3.48 27.40
CA TYR A 193 4.41 -4.68 26.89
C TYR A 193 2.90 -4.40 26.80
N PRO A 194 2.39 -3.93 25.65
CA PRO A 194 0.97 -3.64 25.43
C PRO A 194 0.09 -4.89 25.55
N GLN A 195 -1.16 -4.71 25.98
CA GLN A 195 -2.08 -5.81 26.29
C GLN A 195 -3.39 -5.73 25.46
N PRO A 196 -3.31 -5.72 24.12
CA PRO A 196 -4.49 -5.57 23.28
C PRO A 196 -5.46 -6.74 23.49
N GLY A 197 -6.75 -6.41 23.68
CA GLY A 197 -7.81 -7.41 23.87
C GLY A 197 -7.89 -8.01 25.27
N TRP A 198 -7.12 -7.49 26.24
CA TRP A 198 -7.23 -7.86 27.64
C TRP A 198 -7.96 -6.79 28.45
N PHE A 199 -8.84 -7.26 29.33
CA PHE A 199 -9.75 -6.45 30.13
C PHE A 199 -9.68 -6.86 31.60
N PHE A 200 -10.33 -6.11 32.46
CA PHE A 200 -10.40 -6.38 33.88
C PHE A 200 -11.01 -7.78 34.11
N ALA A 201 -10.35 -8.60 34.93
CA ALA A 201 -10.84 -9.93 35.31
C ALA A 201 -12.05 -9.86 36.24
N TYR A 202 -12.17 -8.76 36.98
CA TYR A 202 -13.21 -8.57 37.99
C TYR A 202 -13.85 -7.19 37.87
N SER A 203 -15.10 -7.12 38.34
CA SER A 203 -15.80 -5.84 38.46
C SER A 203 -15.21 -5.02 39.62
N CYS A 204 -14.60 -3.89 39.28
CA CYS A 204 -14.04 -2.93 40.23
C CYS A 204 -14.28 -1.51 39.69
N ASN A 205 -14.86 -0.63 40.50
CA ASN A 205 -15.13 0.76 40.10
C ASN A 205 -14.26 1.76 40.87
N LYS A 206 -13.66 1.29 41.96
CA LYS A 206 -12.78 2.09 42.82
C LYS A 206 -11.34 1.57 42.79
N ALA A 207 -10.44 2.47 43.15
CA ALA A 207 -9.03 2.19 43.33
C ALA A 207 -8.60 2.82 44.67
N ASN A 208 -9.05 2.24 45.77
CA ASN A 208 -9.01 2.87 47.09
C ASN A 208 -8.47 1.98 48.22
N LEU A 209 -7.91 0.81 47.88
CA LEU A 209 -7.34 -0.13 48.84
C LEU A 209 -6.10 -0.79 48.26
N LEU A 210 -4.96 -0.65 48.94
CA LEU A 210 -3.71 -1.32 48.56
C LEU A 210 -3.61 -2.69 49.21
N GLU A 211 -2.97 -3.62 48.50
CA GLU A 211 -2.67 -4.93 49.02
C GLU A 211 -1.27 -5.39 48.61
N ILE A 212 -0.53 -5.92 49.59
CA ILE A 212 0.66 -6.73 49.39
C ILE A 212 0.29 -8.16 49.77
N TYR A 213 0.49 -9.10 48.86
CA TYR A 213 0.23 -10.51 49.07
C TYR A 213 1.42 -11.35 48.61
N LEU A 214 1.81 -12.32 49.42
CA LEU A 214 2.80 -13.32 49.05
C LEU A 214 2.30 -14.70 49.48
N ALA A 215 2.36 -15.69 48.61
CA ALA A 215 2.05 -17.09 48.92
C ALA A 215 3.01 -18.04 48.23
N GLY A 216 3.57 -18.98 49.00
CA GLY A 216 4.38 -20.10 48.50
C GLY A 216 3.75 -21.42 48.95
N PRO A 217 2.91 -22.07 48.13
CA PRO A 217 2.12 -23.22 48.57
C PRO A 217 2.93 -24.51 48.78
N ASP A 218 4.24 -24.50 48.48
CA ASP A 218 5.13 -25.65 48.55
C ASP A 218 5.84 -25.85 49.90
N GLY A 219 5.61 -24.97 50.88
CA GLY A 219 6.30 -25.05 52.17
C GLY A 219 7.67 -24.38 52.20
N ASN A 220 8.16 -23.82 51.08
CA ASN A 220 9.44 -23.14 51.03
C ASN A 220 9.33 -21.68 51.49
N ASN A 221 10.47 -21.13 51.93
CA ASN A 221 10.56 -19.76 52.36
C ASN A 221 10.88 -18.85 51.18
N ASP A 222 9.93 -17.99 50.81
CA ASP A 222 10.10 -17.00 49.75
C ASP A 222 10.13 -15.61 50.33
N ILE A 223 11.07 -14.82 49.83
CA ILE A 223 11.32 -13.47 50.30
C ILE A 223 11.31 -12.52 49.11
N TRP A 224 10.43 -11.55 49.20
CA TRP A 224 10.25 -10.49 48.23
C TRP A 224 10.46 -9.15 48.90
N GLU A 225 11.02 -8.21 48.15
CA GLU A 225 11.19 -6.85 48.63
C GLU A 225 10.53 -5.87 47.67
N ILE A 226 9.85 -4.88 48.23
CA ILE A 226 9.09 -3.87 47.49
C ILE A 226 9.39 -2.48 48.04
N ASP A 227 9.48 -1.51 47.12
CA ASP A 227 9.76 -0.11 47.41
C ASP A 227 9.15 0.83 46.35
N ASN A 228 9.23 2.15 46.58
CA ASN A 228 8.87 3.21 45.62
C ASN A 228 7.54 3.00 44.91
N ILE A 229 6.49 2.73 45.67
CA ILE A 229 5.15 2.57 45.12
C ILE A 229 4.64 3.95 44.69
N VAL A 230 4.35 4.12 43.41
CA VAL A 230 3.79 5.35 42.85
C VAL A 230 2.53 5.01 42.07
N LEU A 231 1.40 5.60 42.49
CA LEU A 231 0.12 5.45 41.83
C LEU A 231 -0.27 6.79 41.21
N THR A 232 -0.48 6.81 39.90
CA THR A 232 -0.86 8.01 39.17
C THR A 232 -2.16 7.78 38.43
N SER A 233 -3.13 8.65 38.63
CA SER A 233 -4.45 8.57 37.98
C SER A 233 -4.71 9.79 37.12
N HIS A 234 -4.99 9.56 35.84
CA HIS A 234 -5.26 10.60 34.84
C HIS A 234 -6.71 10.54 34.33
N PRO A 235 -7.39 11.69 34.16
CA PRO A 235 -8.64 11.74 33.40
C PRO A 235 -8.41 11.24 31.96
N ILE A 236 -9.39 10.54 31.40
CA ILE A 236 -9.36 10.18 29.97
C ILE A 236 -9.78 11.41 29.16
N PRO A 237 -8.93 11.98 28.29
CA PRO A 237 -9.37 13.03 27.39
C PRO A 237 -10.49 12.49 26.50
N ALA A 238 -11.62 13.20 26.43
CA ALA A 238 -12.65 12.89 25.45
C ALA A 238 -12.01 12.90 24.05
N ALA A 239 -12.38 11.93 23.20
CA ALA A 239 -11.81 11.88 21.86
C ALA A 239 -12.23 13.11 21.06
N VAL A 240 -11.25 13.87 20.56
CA VAL A 240 -11.46 15.05 19.73
C VAL A 240 -11.27 14.71 18.25
N SER A 241 -11.74 15.59 17.37
CA SER A 241 -11.44 15.46 15.94
C SER A 241 -9.95 15.73 15.67
N ILE A 242 -9.41 15.20 14.56
CA ILE A 242 -8.01 15.48 14.20
C ILE A 242 -7.80 16.99 13.92
N ALA A 243 -8.81 17.66 13.35
CA ALA A 243 -8.75 19.10 13.10
C ALA A 243 -8.68 19.92 14.40
N GLU A 244 -9.46 19.54 15.41
CA GLU A 244 -9.43 20.14 16.75
C GLU A 244 -8.10 19.87 17.47
N ALA A 245 -7.58 18.64 17.39
CA ALA A 245 -6.25 18.33 17.91
C ALA A 245 -5.19 19.25 17.26
N LYS A 246 -5.26 19.47 15.94
CA LYS A 246 -4.36 20.38 15.22
C LYS A 246 -4.52 21.87 15.59
N SER A 247 -5.50 22.26 16.39
CA SER A 247 -5.63 23.64 16.91
C SER A 247 -5.17 23.86 18.34
N LEU A 248 -4.92 22.80 19.12
CA LEU A 248 -4.45 22.93 20.50
C LEU A 248 -2.99 23.39 20.55
N ASP A 249 -2.41 23.65 21.72
CA ASP A 249 -0.99 24.02 21.82
C ASP A 249 -0.10 22.77 21.95
N ASP A 250 1.20 22.93 21.69
CA ASP A 250 2.18 21.87 21.96
C ASP A 250 2.21 21.55 23.47
N GLY A 251 2.35 20.27 23.81
CA GLY A 251 2.23 19.78 25.19
C GLY A 251 0.81 19.38 25.59
N ALA A 252 -0.22 19.65 24.78
CA ALA A 252 -1.58 19.22 25.06
C ALA A 252 -1.74 17.69 24.91
N GLU A 253 -2.35 17.06 25.90
CA GLU A 253 -2.75 15.64 25.85
C GLU A 253 -4.04 15.48 25.04
N VAL A 254 -4.02 14.59 24.06
CA VAL A 254 -5.18 14.32 23.19
C VAL A 254 -5.44 12.84 23.00
N THR A 255 -6.72 12.52 22.80
CA THR A 255 -7.15 11.25 22.23
C THR A 255 -7.79 11.51 20.87
N VAL A 256 -7.30 10.87 19.81
CA VAL A 256 -7.89 10.95 18.46
C VAL A 256 -8.16 9.56 17.90
N LYS A 257 -9.11 9.46 16.97
CA LYS A 257 -9.43 8.21 16.25
C LYS A 257 -9.29 8.43 14.76
N GLY A 258 -8.74 7.45 14.06
CA GLY A 258 -8.57 7.52 12.61
C GLY A 258 -8.23 6.17 11.99
N VAL A 259 -8.27 6.11 10.66
CA VAL A 259 -7.80 4.97 9.88
C VAL A 259 -6.36 5.20 9.48
N VAL A 260 -5.51 4.20 9.67
CA VAL A 260 -4.09 4.25 9.31
C VAL A 260 -3.97 4.31 7.79
N THR A 261 -3.40 5.41 7.29
CA THR A 261 -3.26 5.69 5.85
C THR A 261 -1.84 5.48 5.34
N GLY A 262 -0.83 5.46 6.20
CA GLY A 262 0.56 5.20 5.82
C GLY A 262 1.43 4.87 7.02
N VAL A 263 2.42 4.00 6.83
CA VAL A 263 3.31 3.49 7.88
C VAL A 263 4.75 3.65 7.39
N PHE A 264 5.59 4.25 8.21
CA PHE A 264 6.97 4.60 7.92
C PHE A 264 7.85 4.07 9.06
N ALA A 265 7.90 2.74 9.17
CA ALA A 265 8.55 2.05 10.29
C ALA A 265 10.06 2.29 10.37
N ASN A 266 10.71 2.52 9.22
CA ASN A 266 12.16 2.76 9.12
C ASN A 266 12.53 4.24 9.26
N ALA A 267 11.56 5.12 9.49
CA ALA A 267 11.85 6.52 9.79
C ALA A 267 12.44 6.64 11.20
N ASP A 268 13.23 7.69 11.44
CA ASP A 268 13.70 8.06 12.76
C ASP A 268 13.04 9.39 13.22
N PRO A 269 12.18 9.36 14.26
CA PRO A 269 11.61 8.17 14.90
C PRO A 269 10.55 7.48 14.02
N PRO A 270 10.24 6.20 14.28
CA PRO A 270 9.19 5.48 13.57
C PRO A 270 7.84 6.19 13.67
N ARG A 271 7.12 6.26 12.55
CA ARG A 271 5.88 7.02 12.46
C ARG A 271 4.86 6.38 11.53
N PHE A 272 3.61 6.69 11.77
CA PHE A 272 2.49 6.37 10.88
C PHE A 272 1.53 7.55 10.81
N TYR A 273 0.61 7.51 9.85
CA TYR A 273 -0.41 8.54 9.66
C TYR A 273 -1.77 7.94 9.84
N ILE A 274 -2.66 8.71 10.49
CA ILE A 274 -4.07 8.38 10.61
C ILE A 274 -4.90 9.49 9.98
N GLN A 275 -6.01 9.11 9.36
CA GLN A 275 -6.97 10.02 8.75
C GLN A 275 -8.37 9.74 9.28
N GLN A 276 -9.11 10.80 9.61
CA GLN A 276 -10.50 10.63 10.03
C GLN A 276 -11.41 10.28 8.85
N THR A 277 -12.48 9.54 9.15
CA THR A 277 -13.44 9.02 8.16
C THR A 277 -14.75 9.81 8.11
N ASP A 278 -14.83 10.95 8.79
CA ASP A 278 -16.04 11.79 8.82
C ASP A 278 -16.14 12.69 7.57
N SER A 279 -17.14 13.58 7.55
CA SER A 279 -17.44 14.45 6.40
C SER A 279 -16.35 15.49 6.08
N ALA A 280 -15.33 15.66 6.94
CA ALA A 280 -14.26 16.63 6.76
C ALA A 280 -12.89 15.93 6.88
N PRO A 281 -12.32 15.37 5.81
CA PRO A 281 -11.09 14.59 5.91
C PRO A 281 -9.94 15.42 6.48
N CYS A 282 -9.37 14.96 7.60
CA CYS A 282 -8.18 15.51 8.24
C CYS A 282 -7.27 14.37 8.68
N GLY A 283 -5.96 14.53 8.52
CA GLY A 283 -4.98 13.52 8.90
C GLY A 283 -3.87 14.10 9.77
N ILE A 284 -3.21 13.25 10.56
CA ILE A 284 -2.13 13.66 11.45
C ILE A 284 -1.08 12.56 11.55
N GLN A 285 0.17 12.97 11.74
CA GLN A 285 1.28 12.08 12.01
C GLN A 285 1.24 11.59 13.46
N VAL A 286 1.59 10.32 13.68
CA VAL A 286 1.75 9.72 15.00
C VAL A 286 3.16 9.14 15.07
N ARG A 287 3.91 9.51 16.11
CA ARG A 287 5.23 8.95 16.43
C ARG A 287 5.10 7.98 17.59
N SER A 288 5.58 6.76 17.41
CA SER A 288 5.48 5.68 18.40
C SER A 288 6.69 4.76 18.28
N VAL A 289 7.28 4.41 19.42
CA VAL A 289 8.49 3.55 19.51
C VAL A 289 8.18 2.04 19.55
N GLY A 290 6.90 1.66 19.55
CA GLY A 290 6.45 0.26 19.56
C GLY A 290 6.19 -0.34 18.17
N PRO A 291 5.63 -1.56 18.11
CA PRO A 291 5.14 -2.17 16.87
C PRO A 291 4.23 -1.20 16.11
N GLN A 292 4.41 -1.10 14.80
CA GLN A 292 3.65 -0.19 13.95
C GLN A 292 2.32 -0.85 13.51
N PRO A 293 1.25 -0.05 13.30
CA PRO A 293 -0.02 -0.59 12.83
C PRO A 293 0.05 -0.98 11.36
N PHE A 294 -0.96 -1.71 10.89
CA PHE A 294 -1.16 -1.95 9.46
C PHE A 294 -2.04 -0.87 8.84
N VAL A 295 -1.77 -0.52 7.58
CA VAL A 295 -2.65 0.33 6.76
C VAL A 295 -4.06 -0.28 6.76
N ASN A 296 -5.08 0.58 6.77
CA ASN A 296 -6.51 0.24 6.87
C ASN A 296 -6.99 -0.23 8.26
N GLN A 297 -6.13 -0.28 9.28
CA GLN A 297 -6.59 -0.41 10.66
C GLN A 297 -7.21 0.90 11.15
N LYS A 298 -8.33 0.82 11.86
CA LYS A 298 -8.89 1.93 12.62
C LYS A 298 -8.29 1.89 14.01
N VAL A 299 -7.67 3.00 14.43
CA VAL A 299 -6.96 3.08 15.70
C VAL A 299 -7.46 4.25 16.55
N SER A 300 -7.35 4.10 17.88
CA SER A 300 -7.44 5.18 18.85
C SER A 300 -6.03 5.46 19.37
N VAL A 301 -5.59 6.72 19.30
CA VAL A 301 -4.25 7.14 19.71
C VAL A 301 -4.40 8.14 20.83
N THR A 302 -3.67 7.93 21.93
CA THR A 302 -3.55 8.89 23.03
C THR A 302 -2.10 9.31 23.17
N GLY A 303 -1.85 10.62 23.27
CA GLY A 303 -0.50 11.13 23.48
C GLY A 303 -0.45 12.64 23.48
N THR A 304 0.77 13.16 23.53
CA THR A 304 1.04 14.60 23.61
C THR A 304 1.22 15.19 22.22
N LEU A 305 0.55 16.32 21.93
CA LEU A 305 0.78 17.07 20.70
C LEU A 305 2.14 17.77 20.69
N SER A 306 2.80 17.75 19.55
CA SER A 306 4.05 18.46 19.33
C SER A 306 4.21 18.83 17.85
N THR A 307 5.05 19.82 17.58
CA THR A 307 5.40 20.26 16.23
C THR A 307 6.84 19.92 15.93
N ASP A 308 7.08 19.32 14.76
CA ASP A 308 8.43 19.00 14.31
C ASP A 308 9.21 20.30 14.03
N PHE A 309 10.31 20.50 14.74
CA PHE A 309 11.04 21.78 14.70
C PHE A 309 11.70 22.06 13.35
N GLU A 310 12.04 21.02 12.58
CA GLU A 310 12.66 21.18 11.26
C GLU A 310 11.60 21.49 10.21
N THR A 311 10.56 20.67 10.15
CA THR A 311 9.58 20.68 9.05
C THR A 311 8.36 21.53 9.32
N GLY A 312 8.00 21.77 10.60
CA GLY A 312 6.74 22.38 11.00
C GLY A 312 5.52 21.43 10.91
N GLU A 313 5.74 20.15 10.66
CA GLU A 313 4.66 19.15 10.61
C GLU A 313 4.22 18.79 12.03
N ARG A 314 2.90 18.81 12.27
CA ARG A 314 2.32 18.51 13.57
C ARG A 314 2.13 17.01 13.76
N TYR A 315 2.45 16.52 14.94
CA TYR A 315 2.33 15.09 15.28
C TYR A 315 1.84 14.86 16.70
N ILE A 316 1.38 13.63 16.94
CA ILE A 316 1.11 13.11 18.29
C ILE A 316 2.27 12.21 18.70
N LEU A 317 2.88 12.52 19.84
CA LEU A 317 3.85 11.66 20.50
C LEU A 317 3.11 10.64 21.36
N ALA A 318 2.93 9.43 20.84
CA ALA A 318 2.18 8.36 21.48
C ALA A 318 3.13 7.38 22.16
N THR A 319 3.71 7.77 23.30
CA THR A 319 4.68 6.95 24.06
C THR A 319 4.10 5.61 24.53
N ALA A 320 2.78 5.54 24.72
CA ALA A 320 2.08 4.33 25.12
C ALA A 320 1.44 3.56 23.95
N GLY A 321 1.77 3.91 22.70
CA GLY A 321 1.26 3.25 21.50
C GLY A 321 -0.17 3.65 21.11
N TYR A 322 -0.91 2.69 20.55
CA TYR A 322 -2.26 2.88 20.01
C TYR A 322 -3.11 1.63 20.26
N ASN A 323 -4.43 1.81 20.23
CA ASN A 323 -5.39 0.71 20.34
C ASN A 323 -6.08 0.50 18.99
N VAL A 324 -6.08 -0.73 18.48
CA VAL A 324 -6.85 -1.10 17.28
C VAL A 324 -8.32 -1.24 17.68
N ILE A 325 -9.17 -0.43 17.05
CA ILE A 325 -10.61 -0.35 17.34
C ILE A 325 -11.48 -0.77 16.14
N GLY A 326 -10.86 -1.31 15.09
CA GLY A 326 -11.54 -1.85 13.92
C GLY A 326 -10.70 -1.74 12.65
N SER A 327 -11.38 -1.74 11.50
CA SER A 327 -10.79 -1.50 10.19
C SER A 327 -11.54 -0.40 9.44
N GLY A 328 -10.94 0.16 8.41
CA GLY A 328 -11.55 1.15 7.54
C GLY A 328 -10.77 1.30 6.25
N ASN A 329 -11.39 1.87 5.22
CA ASN A 329 -10.76 2.10 3.93
C ASN A 329 -10.83 3.59 3.58
N ILE A 330 -9.68 4.21 3.31
CA ILE A 330 -9.57 5.60 2.89
C ILE A 330 -9.17 5.65 1.42
N LYS A 331 -9.99 6.30 0.59
CA LYS A 331 -9.63 6.61 -0.79
C LYS A 331 -8.72 7.84 -0.80
N PRO A 332 -7.64 7.85 -1.59
CA PRO A 332 -6.78 9.02 -1.73
C PRO A 332 -7.55 10.19 -2.33
N VAL A 333 -7.30 11.40 -1.86
CA VAL A 333 -7.84 12.63 -2.44
C VAL A 333 -6.97 13.04 -3.63
N ALA A 334 -7.54 13.06 -4.83
CA ALA A 334 -6.85 13.54 -6.01
C ALA A 334 -6.75 15.09 -5.99
N MET A 335 -5.57 15.64 -6.22
CA MET A 335 -5.37 17.09 -6.25
C MET A 335 -4.22 17.53 -7.17
N ASN A 336 -4.26 18.79 -7.60
CA ASN A 336 -3.13 19.43 -8.29
C ASN A 336 -2.00 19.78 -7.30
N LEU A 337 -0.80 20.00 -7.83
CA LEU A 337 0.39 20.25 -7.00
C LEU A 337 0.35 21.62 -6.33
N ARG A 338 -0.40 22.58 -6.86
CA ARG A 338 -0.59 23.91 -6.26
C ARG A 338 -1.33 23.84 -4.92
N ALA A 339 -2.36 22.99 -4.84
CA ALA A 339 -3.19 22.79 -3.65
C ALA A 339 -2.51 21.93 -2.57
N LEU A 340 -1.50 21.13 -2.95
CA LEU A 340 -0.78 20.27 -2.01
C LEU A 340 -0.17 21.07 -0.85
N GLY A 341 -0.28 20.54 0.38
CA GLY A 341 0.11 21.18 1.63
C GLY A 341 -0.93 22.18 2.14
N GLY A 342 -1.41 23.08 1.28
CA GLY A 342 -2.40 24.11 1.62
C GLY A 342 -1.89 25.19 2.58
N GLY A 343 -2.80 26.06 3.03
CA GLY A 343 -2.52 27.07 4.06
C GLY A 343 -2.48 26.50 5.49
N PRO A 344 -2.20 27.30 6.52
CA PRO A 344 -2.19 26.84 7.91
C PRO A 344 -3.60 26.51 8.44
N ILE A 345 -3.69 25.62 9.44
CA ILE A 345 -4.92 25.34 10.20
C ILE A 345 -4.57 25.17 11.69
N GLY A 346 -5.18 25.96 12.57
CA GLY A 346 -4.81 25.93 13.99
C GLY A 346 -3.32 26.24 14.17
N GLN A 347 -2.58 25.37 14.85
CA GLN A 347 -1.10 25.45 14.94
C GLN A 347 -0.38 24.63 13.86
N GLN A 348 -1.08 23.83 13.05
CA GLN A 348 -0.46 23.16 11.91
C GLN A 348 -0.10 24.20 10.85
N GLN A 349 1.20 24.36 10.62
CA GLN A 349 1.71 25.23 9.56
C GLN A 349 1.28 24.74 8.18
N GLY A 350 1.06 25.66 7.25
CA GLY A 350 0.95 25.35 5.83
C GLY A 350 2.32 25.28 5.16
N VAL A 351 2.33 24.98 3.87
CA VAL A 351 3.55 25.08 3.06
C VAL A 351 3.77 26.52 2.59
N TYR A 352 5.00 26.87 2.24
CA TYR A 352 5.34 28.17 1.67
C TYR A 352 4.57 28.42 0.37
N GLY A 353 3.93 29.59 0.28
CA GLY A 353 3.00 29.91 -0.82
C GLY A 353 1.79 28.95 -0.91
N GLY A 354 1.46 28.23 0.16
CA GLY A 354 0.29 27.36 0.25
C GLY A 354 -1.01 28.14 0.12
N GLN A 355 -1.96 27.63 -0.67
CA GLN A 355 -3.30 28.20 -0.82
C GLN A 355 -4.36 27.12 -0.57
N GLY A 356 -5.53 27.54 -0.08
CA GLY A 356 -6.64 26.62 0.19
C GLY A 356 -6.50 25.86 1.51
N THR A 357 -7.29 24.79 1.65
CA THR A 357 -7.39 24.00 2.88
C THR A 357 -6.10 23.23 3.16
N ASN A 358 -5.67 23.22 4.43
CA ASN A 358 -4.54 22.41 4.87
C ASN A 358 -4.86 20.92 4.64
N ASN A 359 -3.99 20.23 3.92
CA ASN A 359 -4.15 18.80 3.62
C ASN A 359 -2.96 17.97 4.10
N ILE A 360 -2.10 18.54 4.95
CA ILE A 360 -0.96 17.82 5.54
C ILE A 360 -1.48 16.67 6.40
N GLY A 361 -0.89 15.50 6.23
CA GLY A 361 -1.29 14.23 6.85
C GLY A 361 -2.38 13.46 6.09
N LEU A 362 -2.95 13.99 5.01
CA LEU A 362 -3.93 13.27 4.20
C LEU A 362 -3.26 12.29 3.23
N LEU A 363 -3.96 11.19 2.95
CA LEU A 363 -3.66 10.33 1.80
C LEU A 363 -4.11 11.03 0.52
N VAL A 364 -3.16 11.31 -0.37
CA VAL A 364 -3.38 12.06 -1.61
C VAL A 364 -2.93 11.25 -2.82
N LYS A 365 -3.45 11.66 -3.99
CA LYS A 365 -3.00 11.19 -5.29
C LYS A 365 -2.70 12.39 -6.18
N VAL A 366 -1.50 12.44 -6.74
CA VAL A 366 -1.03 13.50 -7.61
C VAL A 366 -0.45 12.90 -8.90
N CYS A 367 -0.35 13.70 -9.95
CA CYS A 367 0.31 13.31 -11.18
C CYS A 367 1.19 14.45 -11.68
N GLY A 368 2.18 14.12 -12.51
CA GLY A 368 3.06 15.11 -13.09
C GLY A 368 4.16 14.48 -13.93
N LYS A 369 4.98 15.34 -14.53
CA LYS A 369 6.20 14.96 -15.23
C LYS A 369 7.39 15.04 -14.26
N VAL A 370 8.27 14.04 -14.27
CA VAL A 370 9.51 14.06 -13.49
C VAL A 370 10.44 15.12 -14.07
N THR A 371 10.87 16.06 -13.23
CA THR A 371 11.69 17.22 -13.63
C THR A 371 13.10 17.17 -13.06
N GLY A 372 13.32 16.35 -12.02
CA GLY A 372 14.62 16.12 -11.42
C GLY A 372 14.58 14.94 -10.45
N LYS A 373 15.75 14.48 -9.99
CA LYS A 373 15.84 13.41 -9.00
C LYS A 373 17.14 13.46 -8.22
N ALA A 374 17.14 12.86 -7.04
CA ALA A 374 18.33 12.64 -6.25
C ALA A 374 19.26 11.60 -6.91
N ALA A 375 20.57 11.75 -6.72
CA ALA A 375 21.56 10.81 -7.23
C ALA A 375 21.41 9.40 -6.62
N ASP A 376 21.07 9.34 -5.33
CA ASP A 376 20.82 8.12 -4.55
C ASP A 376 19.38 7.58 -4.69
N GLY A 377 18.58 8.18 -5.57
CA GLY A 377 17.17 7.82 -5.79
C GLY A 377 16.25 8.06 -4.59
N SER A 378 16.70 8.74 -3.52
CA SER A 378 15.90 8.97 -2.31
C SER A 378 14.66 9.84 -2.55
N TYR A 379 14.65 10.65 -3.61
CA TYR A 379 13.50 11.44 -4.03
C TYR A 379 13.52 11.80 -5.52
N ALA A 380 12.37 12.20 -6.05
CA ALA A 380 12.21 12.82 -7.36
C ALA A 380 11.40 14.12 -7.27
N TYR A 381 11.55 15.01 -8.24
CA TYR A 381 10.69 16.15 -8.44
C TYR A 381 9.66 15.85 -9.52
N ILE A 382 8.40 16.22 -9.28
CA ILE A 382 7.33 16.13 -10.27
C ILE A 382 6.63 17.46 -10.46
N SER A 383 6.29 17.79 -11.70
CA SER A 383 5.57 19.02 -12.06
C SER A 383 4.33 18.71 -12.90
N ASP A 384 3.20 19.30 -12.54
CA ASP A 384 1.95 19.26 -13.30
C ASP A 384 1.75 20.54 -14.15
N GLY A 385 2.78 21.37 -14.26
CA GLY A 385 2.70 22.68 -14.94
C GLY A 385 2.19 23.82 -14.07
N SER A 386 1.92 23.59 -12.77
CA SER A 386 1.44 24.63 -11.85
C SER A 386 2.47 25.71 -11.48
N ALA A 387 3.67 25.71 -12.08
CA ALA A 387 4.76 26.65 -11.80
C ALA A 387 5.13 26.74 -10.30
N ILE A 388 5.19 25.58 -9.63
CA ILE A 388 5.66 25.46 -8.24
C ILE A 388 7.17 25.25 -8.26
N GLU A 389 7.88 25.87 -7.33
CA GLU A 389 9.31 25.71 -7.11
C GLU A 389 9.62 25.98 -5.63
N ASP A 390 10.66 25.33 -5.09
CA ASP A 390 11.13 25.46 -3.71
C ASP A 390 12.46 26.22 -3.59
N GLY A 391 12.97 26.76 -4.71
CA GLY A 391 14.26 27.44 -4.80
C GLY A 391 15.44 26.53 -5.12
N SER A 392 15.22 25.23 -5.34
CA SER A 392 16.27 24.28 -5.77
C SER A 392 16.68 24.43 -7.25
N GLY A 393 15.97 25.25 -8.04
CA GLY A 393 16.13 25.32 -9.49
C GLY A 393 15.44 24.18 -10.24
N THR A 394 14.75 23.26 -9.55
CA THR A 394 13.99 22.16 -10.17
C THR A 394 12.49 22.43 -10.06
N PRO A 395 11.75 22.57 -11.18
CA PRO A 395 10.32 22.84 -11.12
C PRO A 395 9.54 21.68 -10.52
N GLY A 396 8.55 21.95 -9.67
CA GLY A 396 7.61 20.97 -9.15
C GLY A 396 7.65 20.81 -7.63
N ILE A 397 7.19 19.64 -7.16
CA ILE A 397 7.23 19.23 -5.75
C ILE A 397 8.07 17.98 -5.58
N ARG A 398 8.60 17.78 -4.38
CA ARG A 398 9.41 16.61 -4.04
C ARG A 398 8.52 15.41 -3.68
N VAL A 399 8.85 14.26 -4.26
CA VAL A 399 8.28 12.95 -3.97
C VAL A 399 9.36 12.15 -3.24
N ASP A 400 9.09 11.80 -1.99
CA ASP A 400 10.04 11.14 -1.08
C ASP A 400 9.85 9.62 -1.11
N PHE A 401 10.94 8.91 -1.43
CA PHE A 401 11.02 7.45 -1.51
C PHE A 401 11.81 6.82 -0.36
N THR A 402 12.23 7.59 0.65
CA THR A 402 13.07 7.08 1.75
C THR A 402 12.41 5.99 2.58
N ALA A 403 11.08 5.86 2.54
CA ALA A 403 10.33 4.77 3.14
C ALA A 403 10.56 3.41 2.45
N ILE A 404 11.00 3.44 1.19
CA ILE A 404 11.27 2.26 0.36
C ILE A 404 12.76 1.95 0.45
N GLU A 405 13.09 0.69 0.70
CA GLU A 405 14.47 0.20 0.67
C GLU A 405 15.15 0.60 -0.64
N GLU A 406 16.41 1.02 -0.56
CA GLU A 406 17.16 1.63 -1.66
C GLU A 406 17.09 0.81 -2.96
N VAL A 407 17.28 -0.51 -2.85
CA VAL A 407 17.26 -1.46 -3.98
C VAL A 407 15.88 -1.64 -4.62
N MET A 408 14.81 -1.25 -3.92
CA MET A 408 13.42 -1.35 -4.37
C MET A 408 12.85 0.00 -4.80
N ARG A 409 13.61 1.10 -4.69
CA ARG A 409 13.10 2.43 -5.04
C ARG A 409 12.70 2.46 -6.53
N PRO A 410 11.58 3.12 -6.87
CA PRO A 410 11.12 3.16 -8.26
C PRO A 410 12.12 3.83 -9.19
N GLU A 411 12.43 3.19 -10.32
CA GLU A 411 13.18 3.85 -11.38
C GLU A 411 12.33 4.94 -12.06
N CYS A 412 12.91 6.14 -12.15
CA CYS A 412 12.35 7.25 -12.92
C CYS A 412 13.46 8.08 -13.58
N ARG A 413 13.15 8.62 -14.75
CA ARG A 413 14.01 9.49 -15.55
C ARG A 413 13.36 10.86 -15.65
N VAL A 414 14.18 11.90 -15.80
CA VAL A 414 13.67 13.23 -16.13
C VAL A 414 12.92 13.15 -17.46
N GLY A 415 11.69 13.67 -17.49
CA GLY A 415 10.77 13.58 -18.62
C GLY A 415 9.62 12.58 -18.42
N ASP A 416 9.75 11.68 -17.45
CA ASP A 416 8.79 10.61 -17.20
C ASP A 416 7.43 11.14 -16.74
N ASN A 417 6.32 10.61 -17.25
CA ASN A 417 4.99 10.93 -16.71
C ASN A 417 4.66 9.95 -15.59
N VAL A 418 4.29 10.46 -14.43
CA VAL A 418 4.09 9.63 -13.23
C VAL A 418 2.80 9.97 -12.52
N VAL A 419 2.23 8.96 -11.84
CA VAL A 419 1.18 9.13 -10.84
C VAL A 419 1.72 8.65 -9.52
N VAL A 420 1.56 9.47 -8.50
CA VAL A 420 2.09 9.23 -7.16
C VAL A 420 0.94 9.28 -6.17
N GLN A 421 0.80 8.23 -5.39
CA GLN A 421 -0.05 8.18 -4.21
C GLN A 421 0.85 8.28 -2.97
N GLY A 422 0.38 8.90 -1.90
CA GLY A 422 1.19 9.03 -0.70
C GLY A 422 0.59 9.99 0.31
N ILE A 423 1.34 10.28 1.35
CA ILE A 423 0.94 11.24 2.37
C ILE A 423 1.37 12.64 1.96
N SER A 424 0.43 13.58 1.90
CA SER A 424 0.74 15.01 1.79
C SER A 424 1.45 15.44 3.06
N SER A 425 2.69 15.87 2.95
CA SER A 425 3.57 16.22 4.05
C SER A 425 4.43 17.42 3.63
N MET A 426 5.44 17.73 4.42
CA MET A 426 6.32 18.86 4.18
C MET A 426 7.77 18.53 4.48
N TYR A 427 8.67 19.31 3.90
CA TYR A 427 10.09 19.22 4.16
C TYR A 427 10.71 20.62 4.22
N ALA A 428 11.79 20.76 4.99
CA ALA A 428 12.46 22.04 5.19
C ALA A 428 13.52 22.27 4.11
N PHE A 429 13.49 23.43 3.46
CA PHE A 429 14.55 23.86 2.54
C PHE A 429 14.57 25.39 2.41
N GLY A 430 15.77 25.99 2.43
CA GLY A 430 15.92 27.44 2.29
C GLY A 430 15.20 28.27 3.35
N GLY A 431 15.03 27.75 4.57
CA GLY A 431 14.32 28.42 5.67
C GLY A 431 12.79 28.37 5.59
N HIS A 432 12.23 27.59 4.68
CA HIS A 432 10.79 27.44 4.47
C HIS A 432 10.38 25.96 4.41
N SER A 433 9.12 25.68 4.74
CA SER A 433 8.53 24.35 4.59
C SER A 433 7.83 24.20 3.25
N HIS A 434 8.26 23.22 2.45
CA HIS A 434 7.79 23.01 1.09
C HIS A 434 6.95 21.75 0.94
N ARG A 435 6.24 21.66 -0.18
CA ARG A 435 5.33 20.56 -0.51
C ARG A 435 6.09 19.25 -0.70
N LEU A 436 5.62 18.19 -0.04
CA LEU A 436 6.16 16.84 -0.15
C LEU A 436 5.03 15.82 -0.30
N VAL A 437 5.23 14.81 -1.13
CA VAL A 437 4.45 13.55 -1.04
C VAL A 437 5.37 12.45 -0.54
N ARG A 438 5.03 11.84 0.61
CA ARG A 438 5.73 10.67 1.14
C ARG A 438 5.10 9.39 0.60
N VAL A 439 5.84 8.67 -0.22
CA VAL A 439 5.41 7.40 -0.82
C VAL A 439 5.50 6.30 0.23
N ARG A 440 4.48 5.45 0.35
CA ARG A 440 4.42 4.43 1.41
C ARG A 440 5.08 3.12 0.98
N SER A 441 5.04 2.81 -0.32
CA SER A 441 5.64 1.60 -0.90
C SER A 441 5.76 1.73 -2.43
N THR A 442 6.38 0.75 -3.09
CA THR A 442 6.57 0.79 -4.56
C THR A 442 5.27 0.85 -5.36
N ILE A 443 4.16 0.32 -4.84
CA ILE A 443 2.85 0.34 -5.53
C ILE A 443 2.23 1.73 -5.62
N ASP A 444 2.68 2.66 -4.78
CA ASP A 444 2.20 4.03 -4.73
C ASP A 444 2.84 4.92 -5.81
N PHE A 445 3.83 4.42 -6.54
CA PHE A 445 4.45 5.12 -7.65
C PHE A 445 4.21 4.36 -8.94
N THR A 446 3.50 5.00 -9.88
CA THR A 446 3.30 4.44 -11.22
C THR A 446 4.00 5.31 -12.24
N ASN A 447 5.02 4.73 -12.87
CA ASN A 447 5.69 5.34 -14.00
C ASN A 447 4.94 5.01 -15.29
N TYR A 448 4.33 6.02 -15.90
CA TYR A 448 3.67 5.96 -17.21
C TYR A 448 4.62 6.37 -18.33
N SER A 449 5.93 6.17 -18.18
CA SER A 449 6.89 6.55 -19.22
C SER A 449 6.85 5.59 -20.38
N LEU A 450 5.98 6.03 -21.28
CA LEU A 450 5.73 5.71 -22.67
C LEU A 450 6.99 5.20 -23.36
N LYS A 451 6.91 4.03 -23.97
CA LYS A 451 7.90 3.57 -24.94
C LYS A 451 7.41 3.93 -26.33
N ILE A 452 8.22 4.72 -27.05
CA ILE A 452 7.97 5.09 -28.43
C ILE A 452 8.63 4.04 -29.33
N PHE A 453 7.83 3.43 -30.21
CA PHE A 453 8.24 2.49 -31.24
C PHE A 453 8.18 3.21 -32.59
N LYS A 454 9.32 3.38 -33.24
CA LYS A 454 9.41 4.03 -34.55
C LYS A 454 9.02 3.05 -35.63
N VAL A 455 8.05 3.41 -36.46
CA VAL A 455 7.49 2.53 -37.49
C VAL A 455 7.76 3.09 -38.88
N MET A 456 8.22 2.20 -39.76
CA MET A 456 8.13 2.41 -41.20
C MET A 456 6.84 1.78 -41.72
N VAL A 457 6.07 2.51 -42.52
CA VAL A 457 4.92 1.96 -43.23
C VAL A 457 5.22 1.83 -44.71
N ILE A 458 4.94 0.67 -45.29
CA ILE A 458 5.05 0.40 -46.73
C ILE A 458 3.66 0.01 -47.26
N ASN A 459 3.08 0.88 -48.06
CA ASN A 459 1.74 0.73 -48.62
C ASN A 459 1.82 0.28 -50.10
N PHE A 460 1.63 -1.02 -50.33
CA PHE A 460 1.58 -1.66 -51.65
C PHE A 460 0.22 -1.45 -52.31
N ASP A 461 0.01 -0.23 -52.78
CA ASP A 461 -1.28 0.24 -53.26
C ASP A 461 -1.08 0.97 -54.60
N PRO A 462 -0.82 0.25 -55.71
CA PRO A 462 -0.56 0.85 -56.99
C PRO A 462 -1.78 1.57 -57.57
N ILE A 463 -1.53 2.52 -58.45
CA ILE A 463 -2.54 3.20 -59.26
C ILE A 463 -3.03 2.22 -60.34
N VAL A 464 -4.34 1.99 -60.38
CA VAL A 464 -5.00 1.20 -61.43
C VAL A 464 -5.04 2.03 -62.72
N PRO A 465 -4.35 1.65 -63.80
CA PRO A 465 -4.19 2.49 -64.99
C PRO A 465 -5.51 2.93 -65.63
N SER A 466 -6.49 2.03 -65.75
CA SER A 466 -7.80 2.31 -66.35
C SER A 466 -8.68 3.26 -65.53
N VAL A 467 -8.44 3.37 -64.22
CA VAL A 467 -9.25 4.18 -63.29
C VAL A 467 -8.54 5.48 -62.91
N GLY A 468 -7.20 5.49 -62.92
CA GLY A 468 -6.38 6.62 -62.51
C GLY A 468 -6.38 6.89 -61.00
N LYS A 469 -6.77 5.89 -60.20
CA LYS A 469 -6.83 5.96 -58.73
C LYS A 469 -6.01 4.84 -58.09
N ARG A 470 -5.64 4.99 -56.82
CA ARG A 470 -5.02 3.93 -56.02
C ARG A 470 -5.96 2.72 -55.93
N THR A 471 -5.42 1.53 -55.68
CA THR A 471 -6.19 0.29 -55.71
C THR A 471 -7.29 0.29 -54.66
N HIS A 472 -7.00 0.77 -53.44
CA HIS A 472 -8.02 0.87 -52.40
C HIS A 472 -9.17 1.81 -52.81
N GLU A 473 -8.87 2.98 -53.38
CA GLU A 473 -9.89 3.93 -53.86
C GLU A 473 -10.69 3.38 -55.05
N ALA A 474 -10.02 2.69 -55.98
CA ALA A 474 -10.65 2.14 -57.18
C ALA A 474 -11.67 1.04 -56.85
N LEU A 475 -11.45 0.33 -55.73
CA LEU A 475 -12.32 -0.75 -55.25
C LEU A 475 -13.23 -0.34 -54.08
N GLY A 476 -13.15 0.92 -53.63
CA GLY A 476 -13.99 1.44 -52.54
C GLY A 476 -13.65 0.85 -51.17
N TRP A 477 -12.37 0.51 -50.97
CA TRP A 477 -11.83 -0.02 -49.72
C TRP A 477 -11.32 1.09 -48.81
N ASN A 478 -10.86 0.68 -47.63
CA ASN A 478 -10.48 1.62 -46.58
C ASN A 478 -9.16 2.32 -46.89
N ASP A 479 -9.02 3.53 -46.35
CA ASP A 479 -7.79 4.32 -46.45
C ASP A 479 -6.72 3.80 -45.47
N PRO A 480 -5.56 3.30 -45.94
CA PRO A 480 -4.49 2.78 -45.09
C PRO A 480 -3.99 3.78 -44.04
N TRP A 481 -3.97 5.08 -44.37
CA TRP A 481 -3.47 6.11 -43.45
C TRP A 481 -4.40 6.24 -42.24
N SER A 482 -5.69 6.48 -42.47
CA SER A 482 -6.69 6.59 -41.40
C SER A 482 -6.75 5.34 -40.53
N HIS A 483 -6.67 4.15 -41.13
CA HIS A 483 -6.63 2.87 -40.42
C HIS A 483 -5.39 2.73 -39.53
N THR A 484 -4.21 3.09 -40.04
CA THR A 484 -2.97 3.07 -39.25
C THR A 484 -3.07 3.98 -38.03
N ILE A 485 -3.61 5.19 -38.18
CA ILE A 485 -3.79 6.12 -37.07
C ILE A 485 -4.78 5.57 -36.04
N ALA A 486 -5.90 4.99 -36.47
CA ALA A 486 -6.86 4.35 -35.57
C ALA A 486 -6.24 3.18 -34.80
N TYR A 487 -5.53 2.28 -35.48
CA TYR A 487 -4.83 1.15 -34.88
C TYR A 487 -3.78 1.58 -33.84
N ILE A 488 -2.95 2.57 -34.16
CA ILE A 488 -1.94 3.09 -33.22
C ILE A 488 -2.60 3.72 -31.98
N ASN A 489 -3.71 4.44 -32.16
CA ASN A 489 -4.44 5.03 -31.04
C ASN A 489 -5.10 3.96 -30.16
N ASP A 490 -5.65 2.92 -30.76
CA ASP A 490 -6.21 1.77 -30.06
C ASP A 490 -5.14 1.08 -29.18
N LEU A 491 -3.99 0.74 -29.76
CA LEU A 491 -2.87 0.15 -29.01
C LEU A 491 -2.38 1.06 -27.87
N LYS A 492 -2.30 2.37 -28.12
CA LYS A 492 -1.96 3.35 -27.09
C LYS A 492 -2.98 3.34 -25.96
N GLU A 493 -4.28 3.28 -26.25
CA GLU A 493 -5.32 3.27 -25.23
C GLU A 493 -5.24 2.00 -24.36
N VAL A 494 -5.26 0.82 -25.00
CA VAL A 494 -5.37 -0.45 -24.28
C VAL A 494 -4.10 -0.81 -23.53
N SER A 495 -2.93 -0.37 -24.01
CA SER A 495 -1.66 -0.50 -23.28
C SER A 495 -1.54 0.47 -22.09
N GLY A 496 -2.51 1.37 -21.87
CA GLY A 496 -2.43 2.38 -20.82
C GLY A 496 -1.38 3.43 -21.11
N CYS A 497 -1.25 3.78 -22.40
CA CYS A 497 -0.23 4.63 -22.99
C CYS A 497 1.19 4.06 -23.01
N TRP A 498 1.42 2.83 -22.54
CA TRP A 498 2.77 2.25 -22.47
C TRP A 498 3.39 2.04 -23.85
N ALA A 499 2.65 1.47 -24.81
CA ALA A 499 3.11 1.29 -26.18
C ALA A 499 2.62 2.44 -27.06
N GLN A 500 3.53 3.28 -27.53
CA GLN A 500 3.22 4.35 -28.47
C GLN A 500 3.96 4.12 -29.77
N TYR A 501 3.21 4.05 -30.87
CA TYR A 501 3.80 3.91 -32.18
C TYR A 501 3.89 5.28 -32.85
N GLN A 502 5.06 5.56 -33.41
CA GLN A 502 5.32 6.79 -34.17
C GLN A 502 5.67 6.38 -35.60
N ILE A 503 4.86 6.79 -36.57
CA ILE A 503 5.21 6.68 -37.98
C ILE A 503 6.36 7.66 -38.24
N VAL A 504 7.54 7.14 -38.58
CA VAL A 504 8.73 7.93 -38.92
C VAL A 504 9.01 7.93 -40.41
N GLU A 505 8.42 6.99 -41.14
CA GLU A 505 8.60 6.83 -42.58
C GLU A 505 7.32 6.21 -43.18
N TRP A 506 6.86 6.72 -44.32
CA TRP A 506 5.70 6.22 -45.05
C TRP A 506 6.02 6.15 -46.54
N HIS A 507 5.81 4.98 -47.14
CA HIS A 507 6.07 4.72 -48.57
C HIS A 507 4.80 4.26 -49.28
N ASP A 508 4.28 5.06 -50.20
CA ASP A 508 3.25 4.62 -51.14
C ASP A 508 3.88 4.09 -52.42
N VAL A 509 3.92 2.77 -52.57
CA VAL A 509 4.62 2.12 -53.67
C VAL A 509 3.66 1.82 -54.81
N ASN A 510 4.11 2.03 -56.05
CA ASN A 510 3.26 1.89 -57.24
C ASN A 510 3.34 0.50 -57.87
N TYR A 511 3.42 -0.55 -57.05
CA TYR A 511 3.41 -1.96 -57.44
C TYR A 511 2.93 -2.85 -56.27
N PHE A 512 2.46 -4.07 -56.56
CA PHE A 512 2.19 -5.07 -55.51
C PHE A 512 3.45 -5.84 -55.11
N ALA A 513 3.52 -6.37 -53.90
CA ALA A 513 4.68 -7.16 -53.46
C ALA A 513 4.92 -8.37 -54.38
N HIS A 514 6.19 -8.73 -54.58
CA HIS A 514 6.53 -9.97 -55.27
C HIS A 514 6.29 -11.17 -54.36
N PHE A 515 5.86 -12.28 -54.97
CA PHE A 515 5.84 -13.58 -54.35
C PHE A 515 7.24 -14.21 -54.35
N THR A 516 7.45 -15.23 -53.52
CA THR A 516 8.73 -15.94 -53.42
C THR A 516 9.17 -16.65 -54.71
N ASP A 517 8.25 -16.95 -55.62
CA ASP A 517 8.53 -17.52 -56.95
C ASP A 517 8.80 -16.44 -58.02
N GLY A 518 8.79 -15.16 -57.64
CA GLY A 518 8.99 -14.01 -58.51
C GLY A 518 7.71 -13.48 -59.14
N PHE A 519 6.57 -14.16 -59.00
CA PHE A 519 5.28 -13.69 -59.52
C PHE A 519 4.89 -12.35 -58.89
N GLN A 520 4.22 -11.50 -59.67
CA GLN A 520 3.69 -10.22 -59.23
C GLN A 520 2.50 -9.86 -60.10
N TYR A 521 1.39 -9.46 -59.47
CA TYR A 521 0.26 -8.91 -60.19
C TYR A 521 0.58 -7.51 -60.72
N SER A 522 0.11 -7.18 -61.92
CA SER A 522 -0.08 -5.77 -62.27
C SER A 522 -1.35 -5.22 -61.60
N ALA A 523 -1.38 -3.90 -61.37
CA ALA A 523 -2.55 -3.21 -60.82
C ALA A 523 -3.81 -3.40 -61.68
N GLN A 524 -3.65 -3.41 -63.01
CA GLN A 524 -4.76 -3.59 -63.94
C GLN A 524 -5.30 -5.02 -63.89
N GLU A 525 -4.43 -6.03 -63.94
CA GLU A 525 -4.84 -7.44 -63.88
C GLU A 525 -5.56 -7.76 -62.58
N PHE A 526 -5.03 -7.32 -61.43
CA PHE A 526 -5.67 -7.53 -60.14
C PHE A 526 -7.06 -6.88 -60.08
N TYR A 527 -7.16 -5.62 -60.52
CA TYR A 527 -8.42 -4.87 -60.52
C TYR A 527 -9.48 -5.56 -61.40
N ASP A 528 -9.12 -5.95 -62.62
CA ASP A 528 -10.05 -6.61 -63.55
C ASP A 528 -10.49 -7.98 -63.02
N MET A 529 -9.56 -8.76 -62.46
CA MET A 529 -9.88 -10.04 -61.82
C MET A 529 -10.82 -9.84 -60.64
N TRP A 530 -10.49 -8.93 -59.71
CA TRP A 530 -11.33 -8.65 -58.55
C TRP A 530 -12.74 -8.21 -58.94
N ARG A 531 -12.88 -7.34 -59.95
CA ARG A 531 -14.18 -6.91 -60.46
C ARG A 531 -14.99 -8.04 -61.10
N SER A 532 -14.32 -9.05 -61.65
CA SER A 532 -14.98 -10.16 -62.34
C SER A 532 -15.51 -11.24 -61.39
N CYS A 533 -14.78 -11.59 -60.33
CA CYS A 533 -15.14 -12.70 -59.43
C CYS A 533 -14.82 -12.47 -57.94
N GLY A 534 -14.31 -11.30 -57.56
CA GLY A 534 -13.98 -10.96 -56.17
C GLY A 534 -13.07 -12.01 -55.51
N GLY A 535 -13.30 -12.30 -54.24
CA GLY A 535 -12.53 -13.32 -53.51
C GLY A 535 -12.62 -14.74 -54.08
N SER A 536 -13.56 -15.03 -54.98
CA SER A 536 -13.74 -16.37 -55.59
C SER A 536 -12.91 -16.61 -56.84
N CYS A 537 -12.07 -15.64 -57.26
CA CYS A 537 -11.17 -15.86 -58.38
C CYS A 537 -10.09 -16.91 -58.06
N ASN A 538 -9.52 -17.51 -59.11
CA ASN A 538 -8.35 -18.37 -58.97
C ASN A 538 -7.09 -17.51 -58.78
N TRP A 539 -6.86 -17.07 -57.55
CA TRP A 539 -5.70 -16.26 -57.17
C TRP A 539 -4.41 -17.09 -57.15
N HIS A 540 -3.29 -16.43 -57.40
CA HIS A 540 -1.96 -17.02 -57.32
C HIS A 540 -1.68 -17.45 -55.89
N SER A 541 -1.22 -18.68 -55.71
CA SER A 541 -0.90 -19.23 -54.40
C SER A 541 0.56 -18.99 -54.06
N GLY A 542 0.84 -18.64 -52.80
CA GLY A 542 2.19 -18.39 -52.32
C GLY A 542 2.20 -17.34 -51.22
N THR A 543 3.38 -16.76 -50.98
CA THR A 543 3.61 -15.75 -49.94
C THR A 543 4.51 -14.65 -50.50
N ALA A 544 4.39 -13.44 -49.96
CA ALA A 544 5.35 -12.36 -50.25
C ALA A 544 6.82 -12.78 -50.05
N ASP A 545 7.69 -12.23 -50.88
CA ASP A 545 9.14 -12.30 -50.71
C ASP A 545 9.61 -11.23 -49.72
N TYR A 546 9.56 -11.58 -48.42
CA TYR A 546 10.01 -10.70 -47.34
C TYR A 546 11.51 -10.38 -47.41
N TYR A 547 12.36 -11.27 -47.93
CA TYR A 547 13.79 -10.97 -48.08
C TYR A 547 14.00 -9.85 -49.10
N ARG A 548 13.25 -9.90 -50.21
CA ARG A 548 13.25 -8.83 -51.20
C ARG A 548 12.72 -7.53 -50.62
N ILE A 549 11.60 -7.54 -49.90
CA ILE A 549 11.07 -6.32 -49.25
C ILE A 549 12.10 -5.73 -48.27
N ILE A 550 12.71 -6.56 -47.42
CA ILE A 550 13.74 -6.10 -46.47
C ILE A 550 14.93 -5.46 -47.18
N ASN A 551 15.33 -6.02 -48.32
CA ASN A 551 16.43 -5.49 -49.13
C ASN A 551 16.05 -4.18 -49.85
N ASP A 552 14.92 -4.16 -50.55
CA ASP A 552 14.49 -3.05 -51.41
C ASP A 552 14.30 -1.75 -50.62
N PHE A 553 13.88 -1.84 -49.34
CA PHE A 553 13.69 -0.68 -48.45
C PHE A 553 14.83 -0.46 -47.45
N GLY A 554 15.90 -1.27 -47.51
CA GLY A 554 17.04 -1.15 -46.59
C GLY A 554 16.67 -1.31 -45.11
N ILE A 555 15.62 -2.08 -44.81
CA ILE A 555 15.01 -2.18 -43.47
C ILE A 555 16.06 -2.61 -42.43
N ALA A 556 16.89 -3.61 -42.76
CA ALA A 556 17.88 -4.14 -41.82
C ALA A 556 18.87 -3.06 -41.35
N ALA A 557 19.35 -2.19 -42.26
CA ALA A 557 20.28 -1.12 -41.91
C ALA A 557 19.63 -0.09 -40.98
N LYS A 558 18.37 0.28 -41.26
CA LYS A 558 17.60 1.23 -40.44
C LYS A 558 17.29 0.69 -39.05
N VAL A 559 16.94 -0.60 -38.93
CA VAL A 559 16.74 -1.27 -37.64
C VAL A 559 18.04 -1.30 -36.84
N ALA A 560 19.17 -1.62 -37.49
CA ALA A 560 20.48 -1.67 -36.87
C ALA A 560 20.99 -0.29 -36.40
N ALA A 561 20.53 0.79 -37.04
CA ALA A 561 20.83 2.18 -36.68
C ALA A 561 19.88 2.77 -35.63
N GLY A 562 18.78 2.08 -35.27
CA GLY A 562 17.76 2.60 -34.36
C GLY A 562 16.87 3.69 -34.98
N GLU A 563 16.84 3.76 -36.31
CA GLU A 563 15.97 4.66 -37.08
C GLU A 563 14.52 4.17 -37.07
N ILE A 564 14.34 2.85 -37.13
CA ILE A 564 13.04 2.18 -37.04
C ILE A 564 13.14 0.99 -36.06
N ASP A 565 12.02 0.64 -35.45
CA ASP A 565 11.85 -0.48 -34.53
C ASP A 565 10.95 -1.58 -35.12
N GLU A 566 9.94 -1.21 -35.91
CA GLU A 566 8.98 -2.12 -36.53
C GLU A 566 8.59 -1.67 -37.96
N VAL A 567 8.01 -2.58 -38.73
CA VAL A 567 7.51 -2.32 -40.09
C VAL A 567 6.04 -2.71 -40.18
N PHE A 568 5.20 -1.82 -40.71
CA PHE A 568 3.81 -2.12 -41.09
C PHE A 568 3.72 -2.14 -42.62
N MET A 569 3.09 -3.18 -43.16
CA MET A 569 2.87 -3.31 -44.60
C MET A 569 1.38 -3.32 -44.89
N PHE A 570 0.93 -2.59 -45.89
CA PHE A 570 -0.43 -2.65 -46.41
C PHE A 570 -0.45 -3.20 -47.82
N GLY A 571 -1.45 -4.01 -48.14
CA GLY A 571 -1.68 -4.53 -49.48
C GLY A 571 -3.13 -4.99 -49.66
N PRO A 572 -3.54 -5.35 -50.89
CA PRO A 572 -4.85 -5.92 -51.13
C PRO A 572 -4.89 -7.39 -50.68
N PRO A 573 -6.10 -7.99 -50.55
CA PRO A 573 -6.22 -9.43 -50.37
C PRO A 573 -5.58 -10.17 -51.56
N PHE A 574 -4.96 -11.31 -51.27
CA PHE A 574 -4.31 -12.23 -52.23
C PHE A 574 -3.08 -11.67 -52.97
N ALA A 575 -3.12 -10.46 -53.54
CA ALA A 575 -2.09 -9.97 -54.46
C ALA A 575 -0.70 -9.74 -53.82
N CYS A 576 -0.66 -9.59 -52.50
CA CYS A 576 0.57 -9.45 -51.74
C CYS A 576 0.85 -10.63 -50.78
N ALA A 577 -0.18 -11.40 -50.39
CA ALA A 577 -0.06 -12.59 -49.53
C ALA A 577 0.86 -12.40 -48.31
N PHE A 578 0.60 -11.37 -47.50
CA PHE A 578 1.33 -11.11 -46.26
C PHE A 578 0.93 -12.06 -45.13
N TRP A 579 1.89 -12.36 -44.26
CA TRP A 579 1.63 -12.84 -42.90
C TRP A 579 1.03 -11.72 -42.04
N GLU A 580 0.12 -12.08 -41.14
CA GLU A 580 -0.44 -11.19 -40.13
C GLU A 580 0.67 -10.58 -39.25
N ALA A 581 1.58 -11.43 -38.75
CA ALA A 581 2.73 -10.99 -37.96
C ALA A 581 3.96 -11.88 -38.22
N ALA A 582 4.96 -11.32 -38.91
CA ALA A 582 6.25 -11.97 -39.16
C ALA A 582 7.37 -11.38 -38.31
N MET A 583 8.45 -12.14 -38.09
CA MET A 583 9.65 -11.65 -37.40
C MET A 583 10.90 -11.84 -38.26
N ALA A 584 11.73 -10.80 -38.30
CA ALA A 584 13.04 -10.84 -38.94
C ALA A 584 14.15 -10.40 -37.97
N GLY A 585 15.38 -10.86 -38.18
CA GLY A 585 16.54 -10.45 -37.39
C GLY A 585 17.60 -11.52 -37.21
N PRO A 586 18.54 -11.37 -36.26
CA PRO A 586 19.61 -12.33 -36.01
C PRO A 586 19.12 -13.64 -35.36
N SER A 587 17.94 -13.67 -34.75
CA SER A 587 17.40 -14.88 -34.11
C SER A 587 15.88 -14.86 -34.10
N PRO A 588 15.22 -14.78 -35.28
CA PRO A 588 13.77 -14.60 -35.37
C PRO A 588 13.05 -15.85 -34.85
N TYR A 589 11.86 -15.66 -34.31
CA TYR A 589 11.00 -16.74 -33.86
C TYR A 589 9.55 -16.49 -34.25
N PHE A 590 8.75 -17.54 -34.23
CA PHE A 590 7.37 -17.52 -34.68
C PHE A 590 6.52 -16.57 -33.81
N ILE A 591 5.86 -15.61 -34.46
CA ILE A 591 4.89 -14.69 -33.85
C ILE A 591 3.59 -14.61 -34.64
N ASN A 592 3.15 -15.74 -35.20
CA ASN A 592 2.03 -15.89 -36.13
C ASN A 592 2.34 -15.56 -37.61
N GLY A 593 3.55 -15.94 -38.04
CA GLY A 593 3.99 -15.74 -39.42
C GLY A 593 5.40 -16.23 -39.65
N GLY A 594 5.91 -15.95 -40.85
CA GLY A 594 7.24 -16.34 -41.28
C GLY A 594 8.37 -15.80 -40.38
N THR A 595 9.46 -16.57 -40.30
CA THR A 595 10.69 -16.17 -39.60
C THR A 595 11.82 -15.98 -40.62
N TYR A 596 12.44 -14.80 -40.61
CA TYR A 596 13.40 -14.40 -41.63
C TYR A 596 14.76 -14.05 -41.01
N TYR A 597 15.79 -14.86 -41.30
CA TYR A 597 17.12 -14.68 -40.73
C TYR A 597 17.85 -13.52 -41.41
N VAL A 598 18.00 -12.42 -40.69
CA VAL A 598 18.59 -11.15 -41.15
C VAL A 598 19.56 -10.62 -40.09
N PRO A 599 20.76 -11.20 -39.99
CA PRO A 599 21.72 -10.84 -38.94
C PRO A 599 22.23 -9.40 -39.04
N SER A 600 22.20 -8.81 -40.23
CA SER A 600 22.58 -7.41 -40.47
C SER A 600 21.72 -6.40 -39.70
N ALA A 601 20.51 -6.79 -39.27
CA ALA A 601 19.61 -5.95 -38.48
C ALA A 601 20.06 -5.78 -37.01
N LYS A 602 21.01 -6.59 -36.52
CA LYS A 602 21.57 -6.62 -35.14
C LYS A 602 20.58 -6.90 -34.00
N ARG A 603 19.27 -6.75 -34.22
CA ARG A 603 18.18 -7.07 -33.30
C ARG A 603 16.97 -7.59 -34.09
N ASN A 604 16.10 -8.34 -33.42
CA ASN A 604 14.86 -8.79 -34.03
C ASN A 604 13.88 -7.62 -34.18
N PHE A 605 13.03 -7.65 -35.20
CA PHE A 605 11.97 -6.69 -35.41
C PHE A 605 10.73 -7.39 -35.97
N ALA A 606 9.55 -6.84 -35.64
CA ALA A 606 8.27 -7.34 -36.13
C ALA A 606 7.91 -6.66 -37.46
N ILE A 607 7.29 -7.43 -38.34
CA ILE A 607 6.72 -6.98 -39.61
C ILE A 607 5.25 -7.38 -39.60
N MET A 608 4.35 -6.39 -39.49
CA MET A 608 2.90 -6.58 -39.46
C MET A 608 2.33 -6.43 -40.87
N GLY A 609 1.51 -7.37 -41.33
CA GLY A 609 0.92 -7.36 -42.66
C GLY A 609 -0.58 -7.10 -42.60
N PHE A 610 -1.00 -5.94 -43.10
CA PHE A 610 -2.38 -5.47 -43.08
C PHE A 610 -3.02 -5.47 -44.47
N ASN A 611 -4.34 -5.58 -44.47
CA ASN A 611 -5.16 -5.55 -45.67
C ASN A 611 -6.10 -4.35 -45.64
N TYR A 612 -6.01 -3.46 -46.64
CA TYR A 612 -6.88 -2.28 -46.72
C TYR A 612 -8.33 -2.59 -47.13
N GLU A 613 -8.64 -3.80 -47.59
CA GLU A 613 -10.02 -4.32 -47.73
C GLU A 613 -10.67 -4.60 -46.37
N ARG A 614 -9.89 -4.76 -45.30
CA ARG A 614 -10.36 -5.10 -43.95
C ARG A 614 -10.31 -3.91 -43.00
N GLU A 615 -11.06 -4.01 -41.91
CA GLU A 615 -11.19 -2.99 -40.88
C GLU A 615 -10.07 -3.08 -39.83
N VAL A 616 -9.96 -2.03 -39.00
CA VAL A 616 -9.01 -1.95 -37.87
C VAL A 616 -9.16 -3.12 -36.90
N GLY A 617 -10.35 -3.73 -36.79
CA GLY A 617 -10.57 -4.92 -35.97
C GLY A 617 -9.65 -6.09 -36.33
N CYS A 618 -9.39 -6.30 -37.62
CA CYS A 618 -8.47 -7.33 -38.12
C CYS A 618 -7.01 -6.96 -37.87
N MET A 619 -6.64 -5.68 -38.00
CA MET A 619 -5.29 -5.24 -37.65
C MET A 619 -4.97 -5.49 -36.16
N LEU A 620 -5.96 -5.31 -35.28
CA LEU A 620 -5.82 -5.64 -33.86
C LEU A 620 -5.76 -7.16 -33.63
N GLU A 621 -6.43 -7.95 -34.46
CA GLU A 621 -6.35 -9.41 -34.41
C GLU A 621 -4.92 -9.89 -34.69
N ASP A 622 -4.26 -9.35 -35.73
CA ASP A 622 -2.86 -9.64 -36.05
C ASP A 622 -1.94 -9.36 -34.84
N PHE A 623 -2.20 -8.25 -34.14
CA PHE A 623 -1.46 -7.91 -32.92
C PHE A 623 -1.77 -8.87 -31.76
N CYS A 624 -3.02 -9.29 -31.60
CA CYS A 624 -3.39 -10.29 -30.60
C CYS A 624 -2.67 -11.62 -30.87
N HIS A 625 -2.61 -12.09 -32.12
CA HIS A 625 -1.87 -13.30 -32.47
C HIS A 625 -0.36 -13.18 -32.18
N ARG A 626 0.24 -12.03 -32.48
CA ARG A 626 1.62 -11.71 -32.06
C ARG A 626 1.78 -11.84 -30.55
N ALA A 627 0.88 -11.24 -29.77
CA ALA A 627 0.91 -11.29 -28.32
C ALA A 627 0.78 -12.72 -27.79
N GLU A 628 -0.17 -13.50 -28.30
CA GLU A 628 -0.38 -14.90 -27.89
C GLU A 628 0.83 -15.78 -28.18
N CYS A 629 1.42 -15.66 -29.37
CA CYS A 629 2.62 -16.43 -29.73
C CYS A 629 3.82 -16.07 -28.86
N ILE A 630 4.04 -14.77 -28.58
CA ILE A 630 5.11 -14.32 -27.70
C ILE A 630 4.88 -14.85 -26.27
N MET A 631 3.65 -14.81 -25.75
CA MET A 631 3.37 -15.32 -24.42
C MET A 631 3.52 -16.83 -24.31
N SER A 632 3.09 -17.57 -25.33
CA SER A 632 3.33 -19.01 -25.40
C SER A 632 4.83 -19.34 -25.46
N ARG A 633 5.66 -18.49 -26.08
CA ARG A 633 7.13 -18.61 -25.98
C ARG A 633 7.65 -18.33 -24.57
N VAL A 634 7.17 -17.27 -23.91
CA VAL A 634 7.63 -16.83 -22.57
C VAL A 634 7.29 -17.85 -21.49
N TYR A 635 6.08 -18.42 -21.54
CA TYR A 635 5.55 -19.32 -20.52
C TYR A 635 5.67 -20.80 -20.85
N ARG A 636 5.86 -21.15 -22.13
CA ARG A 636 5.96 -22.54 -22.62
C ARG A 636 4.83 -23.43 -22.10
N PRO A 637 3.56 -23.05 -22.30
CA PRO A 637 2.43 -23.87 -21.90
C PRO A 637 2.41 -25.21 -22.66
N PRO A 638 1.70 -26.24 -22.15
CA PRO A 638 1.61 -27.53 -22.83
C PRO A 638 0.93 -27.47 -24.20
N GLN A 639 0.07 -26.48 -24.43
CA GLN A 639 -0.60 -26.22 -25.72
C GLN A 639 -0.32 -24.80 -26.17
N TRP A 640 0.09 -24.63 -27.44
CA TRP A 640 0.52 -23.32 -27.95
C TRP A 640 -0.66 -22.34 -28.07
N TRP A 641 -1.78 -22.78 -28.63
CA TRP A 641 -2.92 -21.92 -28.98
C TRP A 641 -4.02 -21.89 -27.92
N PHE A 642 -4.26 -23.00 -27.24
CA PHE A 642 -5.37 -23.15 -26.31
C PHE A 642 -4.88 -23.31 -24.86
N PRO A 643 -5.63 -22.82 -23.85
CA PRO A 643 -5.30 -23.07 -22.46
C PRO A 643 -5.43 -24.56 -22.12
N THR A 644 -4.72 -24.98 -21.07
CA THR A 644 -4.82 -26.34 -20.55
C THR A 644 -5.36 -26.39 -19.12
N TRP A 645 -6.10 -27.44 -18.81
CA TRP A 645 -6.55 -27.77 -17.46
C TRP A 645 -5.95 -29.12 -17.01
N PRO A 646 -5.39 -29.23 -15.78
CA PRO A 646 -5.24 -28.17 -14.77
C PRO A 646 -4.29 -27.04 -15.20
N ILE A 647 -4.51 -25.84 -14.68
CA ILE A 647 -3.70 -24.65 -14.97
C ILE A 647 -2.22 -24.93 -14.67
N THR A 648 -1.34 -24.69 -15.64
CA THR A 648 0.10 -24.93 -15.50
C THR A 648 0.91 -23.69 -15.19
N ASN A 649 0.45 -22.52 -15.65
CA ASN A 649 1.14 -21.25 -15.49
C ASN A 649 0.17 -20.06 -15.60
N ASN A 650 0.68 -18.84 -15.38
CA ASN A 650 -0.12 -17.62 -15.43
C ASN A 650 -0.71 -17.33 -16.83
N TRP A 651 -0.08 -17.80 -17.92
CA TRP A 651 -0.62 -17.64 -19.27
C TRP A 651 -1.85 -18.53 -19.51
N ASP A 652 -1.78 -19.81 -19.13
CA ASP A 652 -2.96 -20.70 -19.14
C ASP A 652 -4.09 -20.16 -18.27
N ARG A 653 -3.75 -19.59 -17.11
CA ARG A 653 -4.73 -18.96 -16.21
C ARG A 653 -5.39 -17.73 -16.82
N PHE A 654 -4.64 -16.89 -17.52
CA PHE A 654 -5.16 -15.68 -18.16
C PHE A 654 -6.12 -16.01 -19.29
N ARG A 655 -5.73 -16.95 -20.16
CA ARG A 655 -6.47 -17.27 -21.39
C ARG A 655 -7.56 -18.32 -21.23
N MET A 656 -7.89 -18.71 -19.99
CA MET A 656 -8.93 -19.70 -19.71
C MET A 656 -10.31 -19.19 -20.16
N TYR A 657 -11.14 -20.07 -20.73
CA TYR A 657 -12.53 -19.80 -21.09
C TYR A 657 -13.41 -21.01 -20.76
N ASP A 658 -14.72 -20.78 -20.59
CA ASP A 658 -15.64 -21.70 -19.90
C ASP A 658 -15.77 -23.07 -20.58
N LYS A 659 -15.67 -23.11 -21.92
CA LYS A 659 -15.71 -24.35 -22.72
C LYS A 659 -14.59 -25.34 -22.34
N ILE A 660 -13.42 -24.85 -21.91
CA ILE A 660 -12.31 -25.71 -21.48
C ILE A 660 -12.54 -26.19 -20.05
N LYS A 661 -12.92 -25.29 -19.15
CA LYS A 661 -13.27 -25.61 -17.78
C LYS A 661 -14.37 -24.70 -17.25
N SER A 662 -15.57 -25.27 -17.13
CA SER A 662 -16.72 -24.51 -16.64
C SER A 662 -16.49 -23.94 -15.25
N GLY A 663 -16.83 -22.66 -15.08
CA GLY A 663 -16.67 -21.87 -13.87
C GLY A 663 -15.28 -21.26 -13.68
N GLU A 664 -14.29 -21.58 -14.53
CA GLU A 664 -12.90 -21.12 -14.39
C GLU A 664 -12.45 -20.16 -15.49
N ALA A 665 -13.39 -19.56 -16.25
CA ALA A 665 -13.04 -18.61 -17.28
C ALA A 665 -12.30 -17.39 -16.71
N ALA A 666 -11.38 -16.83 -17.50
CA ALA A 666 -10.66 -15.60 -17.22
C ALA A 666 -10.90 -14.64 -18.38
N CYS A 667 -9.86 -14.26 -19.13
CA CYS A 667 -9.99 -13.32 -20.24
C CYS A 667 -10.18 -14.00 -21.60
N GLY A 668 -9.96 -15.32 -21.72
CA GLY A 668 -10.03 -16.03 -22.99
C GLY A 668 -8.86 -15.71 -23.93
N THR A 669 -9.06 -15.95 -25.22
CA THR A 669 -8.08 -15.73 -26.31
C THR A 669 -8.59 -14.67 -27.29
N CYS A 670 -7.81 -14.33 -28.30
CA CYS A 670 -8.29 -13.50 -29.41
C CYS A 670 -9.57 -14.08 -30.05
N HIS A 671 -9.57 -15.40 -30.29
CA HIS A 671 -10.66 -16.14 -30.92
C HIS A 671 -11.84 -16.48 -30.01
N TYR A 672 -11.59 -16.65 -28.71
CA TYR A 672 -12.58 -17.12 -27.73
C TYR A 672 -12.72 -16.13 -26.59
N ALA A 673 -13.87 -15.46 -26.53
CA ALA A 673 -14.29 -14.74 -25.33
C ALA A 673 -14.58 -15.73 -24.19
N PRO A 674 -14.70 -15.27 -22.92
CA PRO A 674 -14.89 -16.14 -21.77
C PRO A 674 -16.03 -17.18 -21.88
N ASN A 675 -17.09 -16.89 -22.64
CA ASN A 675 -18.25 -17.76 -22.84
C ASN A 675 -18.35 -18.41 -24.23
N SER A 676 -17.39 -18.17 -25.13
CA SER A 676 -17.45 -18.62 -26.52
C SER A 676 -17.50 -20.15 -26.64
N GLN A 677 -18.36 -20.64 -27.54
CA GLN A 677 -18.52 -22.07 -27.82
C GLN A 677 -17.85 -22.51 -29.14
N SER A 678 -17.52 -21.57 -30.01
CA SER A 678 -16.78 -21.79 -31.25
C SER A 678 -15.87 -20.60 -31.55
N ASP A 679 -15.07 -20.74 -32.60
CA ASP A 679 -14.22 -19.68 -33.12
C ASP A 679 -15.06 -18.43 -33.43
N TYR A 680 -14.58 -17.25 -33.03
CA TYR A 680 -15.24 -15.95 -33.21
C TYR A 680 -16.62 -15.79 -32.57
N ASP A 681 -17.01 -16.65 -31.63
CA ASP A 681 -18.30 -16.59 -30.92
C ASP A 681 -18.31 -15.50 -29.82
N TRP A 682 -18.00 -14.26 -30.19
CA TRP A 682 -17.97 -13.11 -29.28
C TRP A 682 -19.37 -12.53 -28.99
N GLY A 683 -20.37 -12.91 -29.78
CA GLY A 683 -21.77 -12.49 -29.62
C GLY A 683 -22.60 -13.34 -28.65
N ASN A 684 -21.98 -14.33 -27.99
CA ASN A 684 -22.70 -15.26 -27.13
C ASN A 684 -23.30 -14.56 -25.89
N THR A 685 -24.61 -14.64 -25.74
CA THR A 685 -25.34 -13.98 -24.65
C THR A 685 -25.33 -14.77 -23.33
N THR A 686 -24.84 -16.02 -23.36
CA THR A 686 -24.77 -16.91 -22.20
C THR A 686 -23.85 -16.33 -21.14
N TYR A 687 -24.32 -16.24 -19.91
CA TYR A 687 -23.48 -15.79 -18.83
C TYR A 687 -22.60 -16.91 -18.26
N VAL A 688 -21.36 -16.56 -17.92
CA VAL A 688 -20.39 -17.43 -17.25
C VAL A 688 -19.69 -16.69 -16.11
N TRP A 689 -19.13 -17.45 -15.17
CA TRP A 689 -18.23 -16.88 -14.16
C TRP A 689 -16.87 -16.59 -14.78
N SER A 690 -16.37 -15.36 -14.63
CA SER A 690 -15.05 -14.96 -15.11
C SER A 690 -14.20 -14.25 -14.05
N TYR A 691 -12.89 -14.51 -14.07
CA TYR A 691 -11.85 -13.79 -13.33
C TYR A 691 -11.31 -12.52 -14.05
N CYS A 692 -11.94 -12.06 -15.15
CA CYS A 692 -11.40 -10.95 -15.95
C CYS A 692 -11.08 -9.70 -15.10
N ASP A 693 -11.96 -9.31 -14.19
CA ASP A 693 -11.75 -8.16 -13.30
C ASP A 693 -10.59 -8.39 -12.32
N ASP A 694 -10.35 -9.63 -11.88
CA ASP A 694 -9.23 -9.96 -10.99
C ASP A 694 -7.89 -9.71 -11.70
N TRP A 695 -7.80 -10.07 -12.98
CA TRP A 695 -6.67 -9.75 -13.83
C TRP A 695 -6.50 -8.24 -14.04
N LEU A 696 -7.59 -7.52 -14.31
CA LEU A 696 -7.54 -6.10 -14.58
C LEU A 696 -7.14 -5.27 -13.34
N TYR A 697 -7.69 -5.59 -12.17
CA TYR A 697 -7.57 -4.76 -10.97
C TYR A 697 -6.56 -5.26 -9.95
N ASN A 698 -6.43 -6.59 -9.79
CA ASN A 698 -5.70 -7.18 -8.66
C ASN A 698 -4.36 -7.81 -9.04
N TRP A 699 -4.08 -8.05 -10.33
CA TRP A 699 -2.74 -8.47 -10.76
C TRP A 699 -1.66 -7.52 -10.21
N PRO A 700 -0.50 -8.02 -9.72
CA PRO A 700 -0.07 -9.43 -9.67
C PRO A 700 -0.59 -10.24 -8.48
N ASN A 701 -1.27 -9.61 -7.54
CA ASN A 701 -1.78 -10.23 -6.32
C ASN A 701 -3.25 -10.62 -6.49
N LEU A 702 -3.50 -11.56 -7.41
CA LEU A 702 -4.84 -12.05 -7.73
C LEU A 702 -5.56 -12.51 -6.45
N LEU A 703 -6.80 -12.05 -6.26
CA LEU A 703 -7.61 -12.33 -5.07
C LEU A 703 -8.56 -13.50 -5.27
N GLY A 704 -8.69 -14.01 -6.50
CA GLY A 704 -9.63 -15.07 -6.86
C GLY A 704 -11.07 -14.60 -7.01
N VAL A 705 -11.28 -13.31 -7.25
CA VAL A 705 -12.63 -12.72 -7.38
C VAL A 705 -13.22 -13.03 -8.76
N LYS A 706 -14.45 -13.56 -8.80
CA LYS A 706 -15.20 -13.84 -10.02
C LYS A 706 -16.44 -12.94 -10.15
N ARG A 707 -16.85 -12.65 -11.39
CA ARG A 707 -18.12 -11.99 -11.72
C ARG A 707 -18.84 -12.73 -12.87
N TRP A 708 -20.18 -12.63 -12.90
CA TRP A 708 -20.99 -13.05 -14.05
C TRP A 708 -20.81 -12.06 -15.22
N VAL A 709 -20.35 -12.57 -16.37
CA VAL A 709 -20.13 -11.79 -17.60
C VAL A 709 -20.75 -12.47 -18.81
N ASN A 710 -21.06 -11.71 -19.86
CA ASN A 710 -21.50 -12.18 -21.17
C ASN A 710 -21.03 -11.20 -22.27
N CYS A 711 -21.48 -11.38 -23.53
CA CYS A 711 -21.06 -10.57 -24.67
C CYS A 711 -21.17 -9.05 -24.51
N SER A 712 -22.04 -8.54 -23.62
CA SER A 712 -22.15 -7.10 -23.37
C SER A 712 -20.88 -6.47 -22.80
N GLU A 713 -20.03 -7.28 -22.18
CA GLU A 713 -18.76 -6.87 -21.58
C GLU A 713 -17.71 -6.48 -22.63
N TRP A 714 -17.73 -7.11 -23.81
CA TRP A 714 -16.71 -6.96 -24.85
C TRP A 714 -17.27 -6.59 -26.23
N GLY A 715 -18.45 -5.98 -26.28
CA GLY A 715 -18.96 -5.34 -27.50
C GLY A 715 -19.99 -6.13 -28.31
N ASN A 716 -20.65 -7.13 -27.73
CA ASN A 716 -21.78 -7.86 -28.33
C ASN A 716 -21.50 -8.45 -29.73
N GLY A 717 -20.31 -9.01 -29.94
CA GLY A 717 -19.91 -9.60 -31.21
C GLY A 717 -19.08 -8.69 -32.12
N ASP A 718 -18.89 -7.42 -31.75
CA ASP A 718 -17.96 -6.52 -32.47
C ASP A 718 -16.50 -6.95 -32.23
N MET A 719 -15.81 -7.27 -33.33
CA MET A 719 -14.42 -7.74 -33.32
C MET A 719 -13.46 -6.73 -32.70
N ARG A 720 -13.55 -5.45 -33.09
CA ARG A 720 -12.64 -4.41 -32.61
C ARG A 720 -12.85 -4.20 -31.12
N LEU A 721 -14.09 -4.10 -30.66
CA LEU A 721 -14.41 -3.96 -29.24
C LEU A 721 -13.96 -5.17 -28.42
N HIS A 722 -14.08 -6.40 -28.96
CA HIS A 722 -13.56 -7.59 -28.31
C HIS A 722 -12.04 -7.53 -28.14
N HIS A 723 -11.29 -7.24 -29.21
CA HIS A 723 -9.83 -7.13 -29.13
C HIS A 723 -9.38 -6.00 -28.21
N LEU A 724 -10.06 -4.85 -28.23
CA LEU A 724 -9.77 -3.76 -27.30
C LEU A 724 -10.01 -4.17 -25.84
N TRP A 725 -11.12 -4.88 -25.57
CA TRP A 725 -11.41 -5.41 -24.25
C TRP A 725 -10.33 -6.40 -23.81
N TRP A 726 -9.97 -7.37 -24.65
CA TRP A 726 -8.97 -8.39 -24.33
C TRP A 726 -7.59 -7.78 -24.07
N LEU A 727 -7.11 -6.90 -24.96
CA LEU A 727 -5.82 -6.20 -24.81
C LEU A 727 -5.78 -5.31 -23.57
N LYS A 728 -6.89 -4.68 -23.20
CA LYS A 728 -6.98 -3.86 -21.98
C LYS A 728 -6.80 -4.69 -20.70
N HIS A 729 -7.14 -5.97 -20.73
CA HIS A 729 -6.98 -6.90 -19.61
C HIS A 729 -5.57 -7.48 -19.50
N ILE A 730 -4.71 -7.28 -20.50
CA ILE A 730 -3.31 -7.70 -20.45
C ILE A 730 -2.60 -7.03 -19.25
N PRO A 731 -1.90 -7.81 -18.41
CA PRO A 731 -1.06 -7.31 -17.33
C PRO A 731 -0.11 -6.18 -17.72
N ARG A 732 -0.14 -5.09 -16.92
CA ARG A 732 0.69 -3.89 -17.14
C ARG A 732 1.27 -3.27 -15.86
N LYS A 733 1.42 -4.06 -14.80
CA LYS A 733 1.88 -3.58 -13.49
C LYS A 733 3.41 -3.60 -13.41
N PRO A 734 4.03 -2.71 -12.60
CA PRO A 734 5.48 -2.73 -12.42
C PRO A 734 5.96 -3.98 -11.66
N GLY A 735 7.27 -4.24 -11.74
CA GLY A 735 7.94 -5.32 -11.00
C GLY A 735 8.00 -6.66 -11.73
N VAL A 736 8.56 -7.64 -11.03
CA VAL A 736 8.69 -9.04 -11.43
C VAL A 736 7.78 -9.87 -10.53
N ASN A 737 7.06 -10.82 -11.13
CA ASN A 737 6.17 -11.74 -10.42
C ASN A 737 7.00 -12.82 -9.68
N ALA A 738 6.36 -13.54 -8.76
CA ALA A 738 6.98 -14.67 -8.06
C ALA A 738 7.43 -15.81 -9.00
N ASP A 739 6.84 -15.91 -10.20
CA ASP A 739 7.26 -16.87 -11.25
C ASP A 739 8.51 -16.41 -12.03
N GLY A 740 9.09 -15.26 -11.68
CA GLY A 740 10.27 -14.68 -12.33
C GLY A 740 9.98 -13.92 -13.63
N LYS A 741 8.70 -13.78 -14.05
CA LYS A 741 8.29 -13.04 -15.25
C LYS A 741 7.88 -11.61 -14.92
N GLN A 742 7.91 -10.72 -15.91
CA GLN A 742 7.52 -9.32 -15.74
C GLN A 742 6.01 -9.22 -15.42
N ASN A 743 5.65 -8.34 -14.50
CA ASN A 743 4.24 -8.03 -14.21
C ASN A 743 3.57 -7.17 -15.30
N ASN A 744 4.35 -6.60 -16.22
CA ASN A 744 3.86 -5.88 -17.39
C ASN A 744 4.21 -6.71 -18.64
N TRP A 745 3.21 -7.36 -19.24
CA TRP A 745 3.38 -8.24 -20.40
C TRP A 745 3.52 -7.48 -21.71
N TRP A 746 3.10 -6.22 -21.79
CA TRP A 746 3.35 -5.36 -22.96
C TRP A 746 4.85 -5.21 -23.28
N LYS A 747 5.69 -5.33 -22.25
CA LYS A 747 7.15 -5.43 -22.37
C LYS A 747 7.57 -6.57 -23.30
N TYR A 748 6.94 -7.72 -23.20
CA TYR A 748 7.22 -8.85 -24.08
C TYR A 748 6.69 -8.60 -25.49
N PHE A 749 5.53 -7.95 -25.65
CA PHE A 749 4.90 -7.81 -26.96
C PHE A 749 5.68 -6.86 -27.86
N CYS A 750 6.06 -5.70 -27.33
CA CYS A 750 6.64 -4.62 -28.13
C CYS A 750 8.15 -4.47 -27.91
N ASP A 751 8.68 -4.86 -26.75
CA ASP A 751 10.10 -4.71 -26.39
C ASP A 751 10.82 -6.05 -26.15
N PHE A 752 10.41 -7.09 -26.87
CA PHE A 752 10.92 -8.46 -26.71
C PHE A 752 12.45 -8.59 -26.75
N ASN A 753 13.15 -7.70 -27.45
CA ASN A 753 14.62 -7.70 -27.49
C ASN A 753 15.27 -7.43 -26.12
N SER A 754 14.60 -6.66 -25.27
CA SER A 754 15.12 -6.25 -23.97
C SER A 754 14.96 -7.34 -22.90
N TYR A 755 14.12 -8.34 -23.14
CA TYR A 755 13.76 -9.36 -22.15
C TYR A 755 14.25 -10.75 -22.59
N PRO A 756 15.17 -11.39 -21.85
CA PRO A 756 15.65 -12.74 -22.16
C PRO A 756 14.53 -13.79 -22.28
N GLU A 757 13.45 -13.65 -21.51
CA GLU A 757 12.36 -14.63 -21.47
C GLU A 757 11.57 -14.71 -22.79
N SER A 758 11.57 -13.63 -23.57
CA SER A 758 10.95 -13.58 -24.90
C SER A 758 11.93 -13.89 -26.04
N ARG A 759 13.25 -13.94 -25.79
CA ARG A 759 14.26 -14.12 -26.84
C ARG A 759 14.39 -15.56 -27.32
#